data_AF-A0A225E0Q4-F1
#
_entry.id   AF-A0A225E0Q4-F1
#
_cell.length_a   1.000
_cell.length_b   1.000
_cell.length_c   1.000
_cell.angle_alpha   90.00
_cell.angle_beta   90.00
_cell.angle_gamma   90.00
#
_symmetry.space_group_name_H-M   'P 1'
#
loop_
_entity.id
_entity.type
_entity.pdbx_description
1 polymer ?
#
loop_
_entity_poly.entity_id
_entity_poly.type
_entity_poly.pdbx_seq_one_letter_code
_entity_poly.pdbx_strand_id
1 'polypeptide(L)'
;MPAPKFLSGLPKPVLFGLYGAIGGLLGALVFAELLYRLLTPPPPPPAPPPAQVAVAASKDLEIYVEGRNTFPVQIVRDGFDGPVTVRLDGLPAGATAERVTIPPDKTEGDVSVVCSATAVAGTRQAKVIAEGSRGGQPVSAETPINIKVMELPRPPADVVFVLDVTNSMQWAIEDLKNGIGKFADALAKARVDFRIGLVTFQDLTIPGEKVEVVQFKGGPLTADATTFRDKVAGLKARGGGDIPESSLEGVTEACKLPFRKDATKLLLLITDAPPKVVPASRTSAAVGDTAKKVKDAGIDSVHIVVQRFDEQVYKPLTAAGLDRAGGKYFNLGDLVRDEEGFDGLLASFGTVVTTAAAAKRPESKPQVAARAEAPVLSGVKSLQSSGEQSAAGTEGRLVIRSGVWTAAIAAIICLFLLGGQHHYLRGSLPSIGSTIAGLVGGLVAGLLGGAAGQALFFLAPDSSVLANLFRVVGWALLGGLAGVGLAFFIPNMKWILGLIGGAIGGAAGAVGFIVLSSLTGDLVGRVVGGLVLGFCIGLMVAAAEAAFRRAWLEVRYRGGEVIAVTLGPEPVKVGGDAKMCTVWARGAPAVAARFLVRNGQVICDDVIKKQESVAGAGFAKEIGTLTVTVRTGRTAEPTTAPRPATSSATKPTAPVPFDDGFDLPMPTGPIRPTAPNPPRSTPPPLATKPTAPVPFDDGFDLPMPAGPSRPSASAPPKPPVPSAETKPVSPPRPAAPPLPKPSSAPLLPKPAATQPVPKPAPAPPTAAVPPKPASVPPPIKPTAKNPDGCPVCGRVSNGKPGQRYCMMCDQTY
;
A
#
# COMPACT_ATOMS: atom_id res chain seq x y z
N MET A 1 28.57 5.25 54.37
CA MET A 1 29.82 5.76 53.76
C MET A 1 29.61 7.22 53.44
N PRO A 2 30.55 8.14 53.75
CA PRO A 2 30.47 9.49 53.22
C PRO A 2 30.51 9.42 51.69
N ALA A 3 29.65 10.20 51.06
CA ALA A 3 29.57 10.32 49.60
C ALA A 3 30.93 10.67 48.97
N PRO A 4 31.19 10.22 47.73
CA PRO A 4 32.25 10.79 46.92
C PRO A 4 32.10 12.32 46.84
N LYS A 5 33.17 13.08 47.10
CA LYS A 5 33.15 14.57 47.14
C LYS A 5 32.61 15.23 45.86
N PHE A 6 32.62 14.53 44.73
CA PHE A 6 32.09 15.04 43.46
C PHE A 6 30.56 15.07 43.40
N LEU A 7 29.85 14.22 44.16
CA LEU A 7 28.38 14.15 44.14
C LEU A 7 27.72 15.20 45.04
N SER A 8 28.43 15.68 46.07
CA SER A 8 27.91 16.66 47.03
C SER A 8 27.71 18.07 46.46
N GLY A 9 28.22 18.35 45.26
CA GLY A 9 28.09 19.66 44.59
C GLY A 9 27.01 19.73 43.51
N LEU A 10 26.33 18.63 43.20
CA LEU A 10 25.39 18.57 42.08
C LEU A 10 24.02 19.18 42.44
N PRO A 11 23.35 19.89 41.50
CA PRO A 11 21.96 20.30 41.67
C PRO A 11 21.05 19.10 41.91
N LYS A 12 20.07 19.24 42.81
CA LYS A 12 19.13 18.17 43.18
C LYS A 12 18.51 17.43 41.98
N PRO A 13 18.06 18.10 40.90
CA PRO A 13 17.51 17.41 39.73
C PRO A 13 18.50 16.50 39.01
N VAL A 14 19.77 16.93 38.92
CA VAL A 14 20.83 16.14 38.27
C VAL A 14 21.19 14.95 39.14
N LEU A 15 21.30 15.15 40.47
CA LEU A 15 21.57 14.07 41.41
C LEU A 15 20.49 12.97 41.32
N PHE A 16 19.21 13.35 41.40
CA PHE A 16 18.11 12.38 41.31
C PHE A 16 18.01 11.73 39.94
N GLY A 17 18.28 12.48 38.85
CA GLY A 17 18.41 11.91 37.52
C GLY A 17 19.49 10.84 37.44
N LEU A 18 20.68 11.08 38.00
CA LEU A 18 21.77 10.09 38.02
C LEU A 18 21.42 8.85 38.85
N TYR A 19 20.83 9.03 40.05
CA TYR A 19 20.36 7.90 40.86
C TYR A 19 19.29 7.09 40.12
N GLY A 20 18.34 7.77 39.46
CA GLY A 20 17.36 7.13 38.61
C GLY A 20 17.99 6.37 37.43
N ALA A 21 18.98 6.95 36.76
CA ALA A 21 19.71 6.32 35.65
C ALA A 21 20.46 5.06 36.08
N ILE A 22 21.14 5.10 37.22
CA ILE A 22 21.84 3.95 37.81
C ILE A 22 20.82 2.88 38.20
N GLY A 23 19.69 3.26 38.82
CA GLY A 23 18.61 2.35 39.14
C GLY A 23 18.00 1.69 37.90
N GLY A 24 17.79 2.46 36.83
CA GLY A 24 17.30 1.95 35.55
C GLY A 24 18.29 1.02 34.86
N LEU A 25 19.58 1.36 34.89
CA LEU A 25 20.67 0.55 34.33
C LEU A 25 20.81 -0.79 35.07
N LEU A 26 20.91 -0.77 36.40
CA LEU A 26 21.03 -1.98 37.21
C LEU A 26 19.76 -2.81 37.22
N GLY A 27 18.59 -2.15 37.22
CA GLY A 27 17.31 -2.80 37.02
C GLY A 27 17.28 -3.57 35.71
N ALA A 28 17.70 -2.94 34.61
CA ALA A 28 17.74 -3.56 33.29
C ALA A 28 18.76 -4.72 33.20
N LEU A 29 19.98 -4.52 33.71
CA LEU A 29 21.08 -5.49 33.58
C LEU A 29 21.00 -6.68 34.53
N VAL A 30 20.73 -6.44 35.83
CA VAL A 30 20.95 -7.45 36.88
C VAL A 30 19.72 -8.31 37.10
N PHE A 31 18.55 -7.69 37.12
CA PHE A 31 17.29 -8.37 37.47
C PHE A 31 16.41 -8.57 36.24
N ALA A 32 16.17 -7.52 35.46
CA ALA A 32 15.19 -7.57 34.40
C ALA A 32 15.66 -8.42 33.22
N GLU A 33 16.92 -8.35 32.78
CA GLU A 33 17.43 -9.20 31.70
C GLU A 33 17.51 -10.68 32.10
N LEU A 34 17.89 -10.99 33.34
CA LEU A 34 17.90 -12.36 33.85
C LEU A 34 16.47 -12.95 33.85
N LEU A 35 15.50 -12.17 34.35
CA LEU A 35 14.09 -12.54 34.32
C LEU A 35 13.54 -12.61 32.89
N TYR A 36 13.97 -11.71 32.00
CA TYR A 36 13.59 -11.72 30.59
C TYR A 36 14.00 -13.04 29.96
N ARG A 37 15.26 -13.46 30.14
CA ARG A 37 15.80 -14.71 29.61
C ARG A 37 15.15 -15.95 30.21
N LEU A 38 14.86 -15.92 31.52
CA LEU A 38 14.18 -17.03 32.20
C LEU A 38 12.74 -17.21 31.72
N LEU A 39 12.06 -16.10 31.39
CA LEU A 39 10.69 -16.08 30.88
C LEU A 39 10.62 -16.14 29.34
N THR A 40 11.77 -16.11 28.64
CA THR A 40 11.82 -16.35 27.21
C THR A 40 11.43 -17.81 26.96
N PRO A 41 10.40 -18.09 26.15
CA PRO A 41 10.06 -19.46 25.83
C PRO A 41 11.27 -20.14 25.16
N PRO A 42 11.59 -21.40 25.51
CA PRO A 42 12.59 -22.14 24.75
C PRO A 42 12.17 -22.12 23.27
N PRO A 43 13.12 -21.99 22.32
CA PRO A 43 12.80 -22.16 20.92
C PRO A 43 12.03 -23.48 20.79
N PRO A 44 10.88 -23.49 20.10
CA PRO A 44 10.07 -24.70 20.03
C PRO A 44 10.98 -25.86 19.59
N PRO A 45 10.87 -27.04 20.23
CA PRO A 45 11.45 -28.26 19.65
C PRO A 45 10.99 -28.33 18.18
N PRO A 46 11.81 -28.86 17.26
CA PRO A 46 11.36 -29.06 15.88
C PRO A 46 10.27 -30.14 15.88
N ALA A 47 9.06 -29.78 16.29
CA ALA A 47 7.86 -30.37 15.76
C ALA A 47 7.92 -30.09 14.26
N PRO A 48 7.61 -31.07 13.40
CA PRO A 48 7.47 -30.80 11.98
C PRO A 48 6.55 -29.58 11.85
N PRO A 49 7.03 -28.45 11.29
CA PRO A 49 6.22 -27.23 11.23
C PRO A 49 4.90 -27.59 10.55
N PRO A 50 3.74 -27.12 11.07
CA PRO A 50 2.48 -27.36 10.39
C PRO A 50 2.64 -26.89 8.96
N ALA A 51 2.27 -27.74 8.00
CA ALA A 51 2.47 -27.43 6.60
C ALA A 51 1.73 -26.14 6.27
N GLN A 52 2.47 -25.15 5.79
CA GLN A 52 1.97 -23.82 5.47
C GLN A 52 2.42 -23.46 4.06
N VAL A 53 1.50 -22.88 3.30
CA VAL A 53 1.81 -22.27 2.01
C VAL A 53 1.44 -20.79 2.11
N ALA A 54 2.27 -19.91 1.56
CA ALA A 54 1.93 -18.52 1.35
C ALA A 54 2.03 -18.21 -0.14
N VAL A 55 1.18 -17.31 -0.64
CA VAL A 55 1.11 -16.95 -2.05
C VAL A 55 1.14 -15.42 -2.20
N ALA A 56 1.95 -14.95 -3.13
CA ALA A 56 2.05 -13.55 -3.50
C ALA A 56 1.90 -13.42 -5.02
N ALA A 57 1.07 -12.49 -5.45
CA ALA A 57 0.80 -12.20 -6.85
C ALA A 57 0.81 -10.69 -7.05
N SER A 58 0.91 -10.25 -8.30
CA SER A 58 0.79 -8.83 -8.63
C SER A 58 -0.59 -8.29 -8.23
N LYS A 59 -0.63 -7.02 -7.80
CA LYS A 59 -1.86 -6.38 -7.31
C LYS A 59 -2.89 -6.16 -8.42
N ASP A 60 -2.40 -5.79 -9.61
CA ASP A 60 -3.24 -5.41 -10.74
C ASP A 60 -2.78 -6.17 -11.99
N LEU A 61 -3.74 -6.68 -12.76
CA LEU A 61 -3.57 -7.31 -14.06
C LEU A 61 -4.48 -6.62 -15.07
N GLU A 62 -3.88 -5.96 -16.05
CA GLU A 62 -4.62 -5.36 -17.16
C GLU A 62 -4.67 -6.36 -18.34
N ILE A 63 -5.86 -6.58 -18.90
CA ILE A 63 -6.06 -7.51 -20.02
C ILE A 63 -7.10 -6.94 -20.99
N TYR A 64 -6.88 -7.09 -22.29
CA TYR A 64 -7.88 -6.69 -23.29
C TYR A 64 -8.94 -7.79 -23.48
N VAL A 65 -10.15 -7.39 -23.89
CA VAL A 65 -11.16 -8.32 -24.46
C VAL A 65 -10.53 -9.10 -25.63
N GLU A 66 -10.81 -10.40 -25.73
CA GLU A 66 -10.14 -11.34 -26.66
C GLU A 66 -8.61 -11.49 -26.47
N GLY A 67 -8.06 -10.86 -25.44
CA GLY A 67 -6.64 -10.87 -25.14
C GLY A 67 -6.22 -11.98 -24.17
N ARG A 68 -4.91 -12.13 -24.04
CA ARG A 68 -4.24 -12.99 -23.07
C ARG A 68 -3.20 -12.18 -22.32
N ASN A 69 -3.12 -12.34 -21.00
CA ASN A 69 -2.03 -11.79 -20.21
C ASN A 69 -1.56 -12.82 -19.16
N THR A 70 -0.31 -12.70 -18.73
CA THR A 70 0.35 -13.61 -17.79
C THR A 70 1.00 -12.80 -16.68
N PHE A 71 0.92 -13.28 -15.44
CA PHE A 71 1.57 -12.66 -14.30
C PHE A 71 2.28 -13.70 -13.44
N PRO A 72 3.41 -13.34 -12.81
CA PRO A 72 4.16 -14.24 -11.95
C PRO A 72 3.47 -14.36 -10.59
N VAL A 73 3.44 -15.57 -10.07
CA VAL A 73 3.01 -15.90 -8.71
C VAL A 73 4.19 -16.49 -7.98
N GLN A 74 4.46 -15.97 -6.79
CA GLN A 74 5.43 -16.53 -5.86
C GLN A 74 4.74 -17.30 -4.76
N ILE A 75 5.38 -18.39 -4.35
CA ILE A 75 4.94 -19.20 -3.23
C ILE A 75 6.10 -19.44 -2.27
N VAL A 76 5.73 -19.53 -1.00
CA VAL A 76 6.62 -20.00 0.06
C VAL A 76 5.99 -21.25 0.65
N ARG A 77 6.78 -22.31 0.80
CA ARG A 77 6.38 -23.53 1.48
C ARG A 77 7.12 -23.59 2.80
N ASP A 78 6.41 -23.94 3.86
CA ASP A 78 7.00 -24.31 5.14
C ASP A 78 6.40 -25.63 5.60
N GLY A 79 7.25 -26.56 6.03
CA GLY A 79 6.85 -27.89 6.48
C GLY A 79 6.34 -28.85 5.40
N PHE A 80 6.47 -28.59 4.10
CA PHE A 80 6.23 -29.59 3.04
C PHE A 80 6.96 -29.26 1.73
N ASP A 81 7.36 -30.29 0.98
CA ASP A 81 8.06 -30.17 -0.31
C ASP A 81 7.18 -30.66 -1.49
N GLY A 82 5.86 -30.70 -1.30
CA GLY A 82 4.92 -31.13 -2.32
C GLY A 82 4.72 -30.09 -3.45
N PRO A 83 4.19 -30.51 -4.61
CA PRO A 83 3.75 -29.57 -5.63
C PRO A 83 2.64 -28.67 -5.09
N VAL A 84 2.61 -27.42 -5.54
CA VAL A 84 1.58 -26.44 -5.18
C VAL A 84 0.81 -26.07 -6.44
N THR A 85 -0.50 -26.27 -6.41
CA THR A 85 -1.39 -25.89 -7.50
C THR A 85 -1.93 -24.49 -7.24
N VAL A 86 -1.70 -23.57 -8.17
CA VAL A 86 -2.24 -22.23 -8.16
C VAL A 86 -3.45 -22.17 -9.09
N ARG A 87 -4.56 -21.63 -8.59
CA ARG A 87 -5.78 -21.39 -9.37
C ARG A 87 -6.33 -20.00 -9.06
N LEU A 88 -7.12 -19.45 -9.99
CA LEU A 88 -7.87 -18.22 -9.74
C LEU A 88 -9.32 -18.54 -9.42
N ASP A 89 -9.91 -17.73 -8.55
CA ASP A 89 -11.33 -17.71 -8.25
C ASP A 89 -11.89 -16.29 -8.37
N GLY A 90 -13.17 -16.16 -8.70
CA GLY A 90 -13.83 -14.85 -8.87
C GLY A 90 -13.45 -14.07 -10.13
N LEU A 91 -13.01 -14.74 -11.21
CA LEU A 91 -12.64 -14.11 -12.48
C LEU A 91 -13.80 -13.29 -13.09
N PRO A 92 -13.52 -12.17 -13.80
CA PRO A 92 -14.52 -11.42 -14.55
C PRO A 92 -15.33 -12.30 -15.52
N ALA A 93 -16.57 -11.90 -15.81
CA ALA A 93 -17.39 -12.61 -16.80
C ALA A 93 -16.68 -12.64 -18.16
N GLY A 94 -16.59 -13.84 -18.75
CA GLY A 94 -15.90 -14.06 -20.02
C GLY A 94 -14.37 -14.22 -19.91
N ALA A 95 -13.79 -14.23 -18.70
CA ALA A 95 -12.37 -14.52 -18.45
C ALA A 95 -12.16 -15.93 -17.86
N THR A 96 -11.09 -16.60 -18.29
CA THR A 96 -10.70 -17.95 -17.84
C THR A 96 -9.21 -17.99 -17.52
N ALA A 97 -8.80 -18.82 -16.55
CA ALA A 97 -7.40 -19.05 -16.21
C ALA A 97 -7.15 -20.55 -16.01
N GLU A 98 -6.01 -21.02 -16.49
CA GLU A 98 -5.58 -22.41 -16.28
C GLU A 98 -4.96 -22.59 -14.90
N ARG A 99 -5.07 -23.80 -14.34
CA ARG A 99 -4.39 -24.15 -13.09
C ARG A 99 -2.91 -24.36 -13.38
N VAL A 100 -2.06 -23.76 -12.55
CA VAL A 100 -0.61 -23.83 -12.70
C VAL A 100 -0.03 -24.61 -11.54
N THR A 101 0.68 -25.70 -11.84
CA THR A 101 1.34 -26.51 -10.80
C THR A 101 2.80 -26.08 -10.70
N ILE A 102 3.17 -25.50 -9.55
CA ILE A 102 4.55 -25.15 -9.22
C ILE A 102 5.21 -26.38 -8.58
N PRO A 103 6.23 -26.97 -9.24
CA PRO A 103 6.88 -28.18 -8.75
C PRO A 103 7.67 -27.93 -7.45
N PRO A 104 7.97 -28.99 -6.68
CA PRO A 104 8.68 -28.92 -5.39
C PRO A 104 9.93 -28.04 -5.35
N ASP A 105 10.70 -28.03 -6.44
CA ASP A 105 11.99 -27.36 -6.61
C ASP A 105 11.86 -25.88 -7.00
N LYS A 106 10.63 -25.39 -7.23
CA LYS A 106 10.38 -24.01 -7.66
C LYS A 106 9.50 -23.27 -6.68
N THR A 107 9.77 -21.97 -6.53
CA THR A 107 9.00 -21.03 -5.69
C THR A 107 8.22 -20.03 -6.52
N GLU A 108 8.22 -20.18 -7.84
CA GLU A 108 7.62 -19.24 -8.77
C GLU A 108 6.93 -19.99 -9.92
N GLY A 109 5.79 -19.46 -10.38
CA GLY A 109 5.05 -19.95 -11.52
C GLY A 109 4.25 -18.85 -12.19
N ASP A 110 4.13 -18.93 -13.51
CA ASP A 110 3.42 -17.95 -14.33
C ASP A 110 1.98 -18.36 -14.52
N VAL A 111 1.03 -17.50 -14.15
CA VAL A 111 -0.40 -17.74 -14.33
C VAL A 111 -0.95 -16.91 -15.46
N SER A 112 -1.66 -17.57 -16.38
CA SER A 112 -2.19 -16.95 -17.58
C SER A 112 -3.71 -16.81 -17.52
N VAL A 113 -4.19 -15.61 -17.83
CA VAL A 113 -5.61 -15.28 -17.94
C VAL A 113 -5.92 -14.98 -19.40
N VAL A 114 -7.02 -15.53 -19.89
CA VAL A 114 -7.52 -15.33 -21.26
C VAL A 114 -8.93 -14.76 -21.17
N CYS A 115 -9.20 -13.69 -21.92
CA CYS A 115 -10.53 -13.12 -22.07
C CYS A 115 -11.15 -13.54 -23.41
N SER A 116 -12.43 -13.88 -23.41
CA SER A 116 -13.20 -14.17 -24.62
C SER A 116 -13.76 -12.88 -25.26
N ALA A 117 -14.35 -13.00 -26.45
CA ALA A 117 -15.09 -11.93 -27.12
C ALA A 117 -16.32 -11.42 -26.33
N THR A 118 -16.80 -12.24 -25.39
CA THR A 118 -17.95 -11.89 -24.52
C THR A 118 -17.52 -11.25 -23.20
N ALA A 119 -16.22 -11.03 -22.99
CA ALA A 119 -15.72 -10.43 -21.78
C ALA A 119 -16.22 -8.98 -21.63
N VAL A 120 -16.69 -8.64 -20.43
CA VAL A 120 -17.20 -7.31 -20.14
C VAL A 120 -16.06 -6.43 -19.64
N ALA A 121 -15.87 -5.27 -20.28
CA ALA A 121 -14.88 -4.29 -19.85
C ALA A 121 -15.20 -3.77 -18.43
N GLY A 122 -14.18 -3.65 -17.59
CA GLY A 122 -14.31 -3.24 -16.20
C GLY A 122 -13.27 -3.89 -15.29
N THR A 123 -13.22 -3.43 -14.04
CA THR A 123 -12.32 -3.97 -13.02
C THR A 123 -13.09 -4.89 -12.08
N ARG A 124 -12.57 -6.09 -11.85
CA ARG A 124 -13.08 -7.03 -10.84
C ARG A 124 -11.94 -7.59 -10.00
N GLN A 125 -12.17 -7.68 -8.70
CA GLN A 125 -11.26 -8.36 -7.80
C GLN A 125 -11.47 -9.88 -7.88
N ALA A 126 -10.40 -10.60 -8.17
CA ALA A 126 -10.30 -12.04 -8.12
C ALA A 126 -9.35 -12.47 -7.00
N LYS A 127 -9.30 -13.78 -6.71
CA LYS A 127 -8.41 -14.37 -5.71
C LYS A 127 -7.45 -15.33 -6.39
N VAL A 128 -6.17 -15.21 -6.08
CA VAL A 128 -5.15 -16.22 -6.41
C VAL A 128 -5.05 -17.17 -5.24
N ILE A 129 -5.35 -18.44 -5.46
CA ILE A 129 -5.40 -19.48 -4.43
C ILE A 129 -4.29 -20.49 -4.72
N ALA A 130 -3.38 -20.66 -3.77
CA ALA A 130 -2.37 -21.72 -3.79
C ALA A 130 -2.83 -22.89 -2.92
N GLU A 131 -2.71 -24.11 -3.43
CA GLU A 131 -3.13 -25.34 -2.77
C GLU A 131 -1.97 -26.35 -2.79
N GLY A 132 -1.52 -26.75 -1.60
CA GLY A 132 -0.55 -27.82 -1.38
C GLY A 132 -1.16 -28.96 -0.57
N SER A 133 -0.42 -30.05 -0.41
CA SER A 133 -0.83 -31.17 0.45
C SER A 133 0.37 -31.74 1.19
N ARG A 134 0.19 -32.08 2.46
CA ARG A 134 1.14 -32.86 3.25
C ARG A 134 0.46 -34.08 3.83
N GLY A 135 0.91 -35.28 3.44
CA GLY A 135 0.36 -36.53 3.96
C GLY A 135 -1.16 -36.68 3.75
N GLY A 136 -1.70 -36.07 2.69
CA GLY A 136 -3.14 -36.07 2.39
C GLY A 136 -3.95 -34.93 3.02
N GLN A 137 -3.37 -34.13 3.91
CA GLN A 137 -4.02 -32.94 4.48
C GLN A 137 -3.82 -31.73 3.54
N PRO A 138 -4.89 -31.05 3.09
CA PRO A 138 -4.78 -29.89 2.22
C PRO A 138 -4.32 -28.65 2.99
N VAL A 139 -3.46 -27.86 2.35
CA VAL A 139 -2.97 -26.57 2.85
C VAL A 139 -3.25 -25.53 1.78
N SER A 140 -3.84 -24.40 2.13
CA SER A 140 -4.16 -23.36 1.16
C SER A 140 -3.92 -21.95 1.69
N ALA A 141 -3.54 -21.05 0.79
CA ALA A 141 -3.49 -19.61 1.02
C ALA A 141 -4.07 -18.87 -0.18
N GLU A 142 -4.61 -17.68 0.09
CA GLU A 142 -5.19 -16.82 -0.94
C GLU A 142 -4.64 -15.38 -0.85
N THR A 143 -4.54 -14.72 -2.00
CA THR A 143 -4.21 -13.30 -2.10
C THR A 143 -5.06 -12.62 -3.17
N PRO A 144 -5.55 -11.39 -2.95
CA PRO A 144 -6.38 -10.70 -3.93
C PRO A 144 -5.57 -10.17 -5.11
N ILE A 145 -6.20 -10.16 -6.30
CA ILE A 145 -5.69 -9.51 -7.52
C ILE A 145 -6.83 -8.75 -8.21
N ASN A 146 -6.58 -7.53 -8.65
CA ASN A 146 -7.53 -6.77 -9.45
C ASN A 146 -7.30 -7.08 -10.93
N ILE A 147 -8.31 -7.63 -11.61
CA ILE A 147 -8.27 -7.87 -13.04
C ILE A 147 -9.08 -6.78 -13.73
N LYS A 148 -8.39 -5.96 -14.53
CA LYS A 148 -8.99 -4.88 -15.32
C LYS A 148 -9.09 -5.32 -16.77
N VAL A 149 -10.30 -5.64 -17.20
CA VAL A 149 -10.63 -5.95 -18.59
C VAL A 149 -10.85 -4.64 -19.35
N MET A 150 -10.09 -4.42 -20.41
CA MET A 150 -10.13 -3.22 -21.24
C MET A 150 -10.66 -3.56 -22.62
N GLU A 151 -11.38 -2.63 -23.24
CA GLU A 151 -11.75 -2.78 -24.66
C GLU A 151 -10.49 -2.77 -25.53
N LEU A 152 -10.49 -3.61 -26.56
CA LEU A 152 -9.39 -3.62 -27.52
C LEU A 152 -9.34 -2.27 -28.26
N PRO A 153 -8.22 -1.53 -28.23
CA PRO A 153 -8.12 -0.26 -28.92
C PRO A 153 -8.29 -0.45 -30.43
N ARG A 154 -9.07 0.44 -31.06
CA ARG A 154 -9.24 0.47 -32.52
C ARG A 154 -7.98 1.07 -33.13
N PRO A 155 -7.16 0.31 -33.89
CA PRO A 155 -5.98 0.87 -34.51
C PRO A 155 -6.39 1.92 -35.55
N PRO A 156 -5.77 3.11 -35.53
CA PRO A 156 -6.07 4.13 -36.52
C PRO A 156 -5.43 3.77 -37.88
N ALA A 157 -6.18 3.95 -38.97
CA ALA A 157 -5.67 3.81 -40.34
C ALA A 157 -6.08 5.00 -41.20
N ASP A 158 -5.14 5.58 -41.94
CA ASP A 158 -5.41 6.64 -42.90
C ASP A 158 -5.08 6.13 -44.29
N VAL A 159 -6.10 6.05 -45.15
CA VAL A 159 -6.01 5.46 -46.49
C VAL A 159 -6.28 6.54 -47.52
N VAL A 160 -5.38 6.74 -48.47
CA VAL A 160 -5.55 7.76 -49.52
C VAL A 160 -5.56 7.09 -50.89
N PHE A 161 -6.64 7.32 -51.62
CA PHE A 161 -6.77 6.92 -53.01
C PHE A 161 -6.12 8.00 -53.88
N VAL A 162 -5.16 7.61 -54.71
CA VAL A 162 -4.52 8.46 -55.70
C VAL A 162 -5.03 7.99 -57.06
N LEU A 163 -6.00 8.72 -57.60
CA LEU A 163 -6.84 8.26 -58.70
C LEU A 163 -6.59 9.06 -59.97
N ASP A 164 -6.27 8.35 -61.03
CA ASP A 164 -6.29 8.87 -62.38
C ASP A 164 -7.74 9.14 -62.82
N VAL A 165 -8.02 10.37 -63.27
CA VAL A 165 -9.35 10.80 -63.72
C VAL A 165 -9.37 11.19 -65.21
N THR A 166 -8.50 10.60 -66.01
CA THR A 166 -8.49 10.72 -67.48
C THR A 166 -9.59 9.89 -68.13
N ASN A 167 -9.88 10.15 -69.42
CA ASN A 167 -11.03 9.57 -70.13
C ASN A 167 -11.14 8.04 -70.05
N SER A 168 -10.02 7.31 -70.02
CA SER A 168 -10.00 5.85 -69.93
C SER A 168 -10.40 5.31 -68.56
N MET A 169 -10.41 6.15 -67.53
CA MET A 169 -10.62 5.76 -66.13
C MET A 169 -12.07 5.91 -65.63
N GLN A 170 -13.03 6.28 -66.49
CA GLN A 170 -14.44 6.46 -66.10
C GLN A 170 -15.03 5.22 -65.40
N TRP A 171 -14.69 4.02 -65.89
CA TRP A 171 -15.16 2.76 -65.31
C TRP A 171 -14.61 2.57 -63.88
N ALA A 172 -13.33 2.88 -63.63
CA ALA A 172 -12.71 2.75 -62.31
C ALA A 172 -13.29 3.74 -61.30
N ILE A 173 -13.67 4.95 -61.74
CA ILE A 173 -14.39 5.94 -60.91
C ILE A 173 -15.76 5.37 -60.49
N GLU A 174 -16.51 4.80 -61.43
CA GLU A 174 -17.84 4.24 -61.16
C GLU A 174 -17.77 3.05 -60.20
N ASP A 175 -16.78 2.19 -60.38
CA ASP A 175 -16.56 1.02 -59.54
C ASP A 175 -16.08 1.39 -58.14
N LEU A 176 -15.16 2.35 -58.00
CA LEU A 176 -14.76 2.87 -56.69
C LEU A 176 -15.96 3.47 -55.93
N LYS A 177 -16.83 4.22 -56.64
CA LYS A 177 -18.08 4.75 -56.07
C LYS A 177 -19.00 3.64 -55.55
N ASN A 178 -19.08 2.52 -56.26
CA ASN A 178 -19.98 1.42 -55.90
C ASN A 178 -19.41 0.57 -54.76
N GLY A 179 -18.10 0.31 -54.75
CA GLY A 179 -17.46 -0.60 -53.82
C GLY A 179 -17.00 0.03 -52.49
N ILE A 180 -16.85 1.35 -52.40
CA ILE A 180 -16.29 2.00 -51.19
C ILE A 180 -17.12 1.74 -49.91
N GLY A 181 -18.44 1.53 -50.04
CA GLY A 181 -19.29 1.16 -48.91
C GLY A 181 -18.89 -0.18 -48.29
N LYS A 182 -18.70 -1.21 -49.13
CA LYS A 182 -18.25 -2.54 -48.69
C LYS A 182 -16.85 -2.49 -48.06
N PHE A 183 -15.96 -1.67 -48.64
CA PHE A 183 -14.63 -1.44 -48.08
C PHE A 183 -14.70 -0.83 -46.66
N ALA A 184 -15.51 0.21 -46.49
CA ALA A 184 -15.72 0.85 -45.19
C ALA A 184 -16.33 -0.09 -44.16
N ASP A 185 -17.32 -0.89 -44.56
CA ASP A 185 -17.96 -1.91 -43.71
C ASP A 185 -16.93 -2.98 -43.27
N ALA A 186 -16.04 -3.39 -44.16
CA ALA A 186 -14.97 -4.33 -43.82
C ALA A 186 -14.00 -3.76 -42.79
N LEU A 187 -13.59 -2.49 -42.93
CA LEU A 187 -12.73 -1.80 -41.95
C LEU A 187 -13.43 -1.64 -40.60
N ALA A 188 -14.72 -1.26 -40.61
CA ALA A 188 -15.52 -1.12 -39.41
C ALA A 188 -15.70 -2.47 -38.67
N LYS A 189 -15.99 -3.55 -39.41
CA LYS A 189 -16.11 -4.91 -38.88
C LYS A 189 -14.79 -5.40 -38.27
N ALA A 190 -13.67 -5.04 -38.89
CA ALA A 190 -12.34 -5.31 -38.35
C ALA A 190 -11.93 -4.40 -37.18
N ARG A 191 -12.82 -3.52 -36.70
CA ARG A 191 -12.58 -2.56 -35.61
C ARG A 191 -11.43 -1.59 -35.90
N VAL A 192 -11.26 -1.17 -37.16
CA VAL A 192 -10.26 -0.17 -37.56
C VAL A 192 -10.89 1.22 -37.49
N ASP A 193 -10.20 2.16 -36.84
CA ASP A 193 -10.59 3.57 -36.85
C ASP A 193 -10.01 4.25 -38.10
N PHE A 194 -10.75 4.25 -39.19
CA PHE A 194 -10.24 4.67 -40.49
C PHE A 194 -10.58 6.12 -40.86
N ARG A 195 -9.70 6.76 -41.63
CA ARG A 195 -10.02 7.92 -42.45
C ARG A 195 -9.62 7.65 -43.89
N ILE A 196 -10.42 8.13 -44.83
CA ILE A 196 -10.20 8.00 -46.27
C ILE A 196 -10.01 9.37 -46.90
N GLY A 197 -9.03 9.49 -47.80
CA GLY A 197 -8.72 10.68 -48.58
C GLY A 197 -8.67 10.36 -50.07
N LEU A 198 -8.82 11.38 -50.91
CA LEU A 198 -8.78 11.25 -52.36
C LEU A 198 -7.94 12.37 -52.96
N VAL A 199 -6.97 11.97 -53.77
CA VAL A 199 -6.16 12.84 -54.61
C VAL A 199 -6.38 12.41 -56.06
N THR A 200 -6.86 13.31 -56.90
CA THR A 200 -7.04 13.03 -58.33
C THR A 200 -5.93 13.66 -59.14
N PHE A 201 -5.52 13.02 -60.23
CA PHE A 201 -4.53 13.56 -61.14
C PHE A 201 -4.88 13.29 -62.61
N GLN A 202 -4.27 14.07 -63.49
CA GLN A 202 -4.40 14.08 -64.95
C GLN A 202 -3.03 14.45 -65.56
N ASP A 203 -2.95 14.79 -66.84
CA ASP A 203 -1.70 15.20 -67.49
C ASP A 203 -1.41 16.70 -67.28
N LEU A 204 -0.51 17.02 -66.36
CA LEU A 204 -0.10 18.40 -66.08
C LEU A 204 0.59 19.11 -67.25
N THR A 205 0.97 18.39 -68.31
CA THR A 205 1.50 19.02 -69.53
C THR A 205 0.40 19.60 -70.41
N ILE A 206 -0.86 19.26 -70.15
CA ILE A 206 -2.03 19.76 -70.87
C ILE A 206 -2.62 20.96 -70.13
N PRO A 207 -2.75 22.13 -70.79
CA PRO A 207 -3.35 23.30 -70.17
C PRO A 207 -4.76 23.04 -69.65
N GLY A 208 -4.97 23.22 -68.34
CA GLY A 208 -6.27 23.07 -67.67
C GLY A 208 -6.44 21.76 -66.90
N GLU A 209 -5.56 20.79 -67.11
CA GLU A 209 -5.48 19.56 -66.32
C GLU A 209 -4.66 19.81 -65.03
N LYS A 210 -4.98 19.08 -63.95
CA LYS A 210 -4.45 19.38 -62.61
C LYS A 210 -4.37 18.15 -61.70
N VAL A 211 -3.57 18.29 -60.64
CA VAL A 211 -3.67 17.45 -59.44
C VAL A 211 -4.57 18.16 -58.44
N GLU A 212 -5.55 17.46 -57.90
CA GLU A 212 -6.51 18.02 -56.93
C GLU A 212 -6.63 17.14 -55.69
N VAL A 213 -6.45 17.76 -54.52
CA VAL A 213 -6.75 17.14 -53.22
C VAL A 213 -8.21 17.42 -52.89
N VAL A 214 -9.03 16.38 -52.86
CA VAL A 214 -10.46 16.51 -52.57
C VAL A 214 -10.67 16.90 -51.11
N GLN A 215 -11.40 17.99 -50.89
CA GLN A 215 -11.71 18.50 -49.55
C GLN A 215 -13.05 17.96 -49.04
N PHE A 216 -13.05 17.52 -47.79
CA PHE A 216 -14.22 17.11 -47.03
C PHE A 216 -14.49 18.09 -45.87
N LYS A 217 -15.63 17.92 -45.20
CA LYS A 217 -15.94 18.69 -44.00
C LYS A 217 -14.91 18.37 -42.91
N GLY A 218 -14.06 19.34 -42.57
CA GLY A 218 -13.01 19.18 -41.56
C GLY A 218 -11.62 18.83 -42.11
N GLY A 219 -11.43 18.79 -43.43
CA GLY A 219 -10.11 18.65 -44.07
C GLY A 219 -10.08 17.64 -45.22
N PRO A 220 -8.88 17.24 -45.69
CA PRO A 220 -8.71 16.38 -46.87
C PRO A 220 -8.89 14.86 -46.59
N LEU A 221 -9.19 14.47 -45.34
CA LEU A 221 -9.48 13.09 -44.94
C LEU A 221 -10.80 13.05 -44.16
N THR A 222 -11.65 12.06 -44.43
CA THR A 222 -12.96 11.87 -43.78
C THR A 222 -13.10 10.48 -43.16
N ALA A 223 -13.85 10.36 -42.07
CA ALA A 223 -14.24 9.07 -41.48
C ALA A 223 -15.58 8.55 -42.03
N ASP A 224 -16.27 9.34 -42.87
CA ASP A 224 -17.56 8.98 -43.46
C ASP A 224 -17.41 8.52 -44.91
N ALA A 225 -17.65 7.23 -45.13
CA ALA A 225 -17.62 6.58 -46.43
C ALA A 225 -18.70 7.07 -47.39
N THR A 226 -19.85 7.53 -46.87
CA THR A 226 -20.93 8.08 -47.70
C THR A 226 -20.50 9.42 -48.30
N THR A 227 -19.97 10.31 -47.46
CA THR A 227 -19.42 11.59 -47.92
C THR A 227 -18.28 11.39 -48.94
N PHE A 228 -17.42 10.39 -48.76
CA PHE A 228 -16.40 10.04 -49.75
C PHE A 228 -17.01 9.55 -51.06
N ARG A 229 -17.95 8.61 -50.99
CA ARG A 229 -18.68 8.08 -52.14
C ARG A 229 -19.32 9.19 -52.96
N ASP A 230 -19.97 10.15 -52.31
CA ASP A 230 -20.64 11.26 -52.97
C ASP A 230 -19.65 12.18 -53.70
N LYS A 231 -18.43 12.36 -53.16
CA LYS A 231 -17.36 13.08 -53.84
C LYS A 231 -16.85 12.32 -55.06
N VAL A 232 -16.64 11.00 -54.95
CA VAL A 232 -16.27 10.16 -56.10
C VAL A 232 -17.36 10.17 -57.16
N ALA A 233 -18.64 10.11 -56.77
CA ALA A 233 -19.79 10.16 -57.67
C ALA A 233 -19.87 11.46 -58.48
N GLY A 234 -19.30 12.55 -57.96
CA GLY A 234 -19.22 13.84 -58.64
C GLY A 234 -18.10 13.93 -59.68
N LEU A 235 -17.14 12.98 -59.68
CA LEU A 235 -16.05 12.96 -60.65
C LEU A 235 -16.56 12.53 -62.01
N LYS A 236 -16.03 13.15 -63.06
CA LYS A 236 -16.20 12.74 -64.44
C LYS A 236 -14.82 12.65 -65.07
N ALA A 237 -14.49 11.48 -65.58
CA ALA A 237 -13.25 11.29 -66.32
C ALA A 237 -13.22 12.23 -67.53
N ARG A 238 -12.11 12.98 -67.66
CA ARG A 238 -11.89 13.97 -68.71
C ARG A 238 -10.39 14.09 -68.98
N GLY A 239 -10.04 14.47 -70.21
CA GLY A 239 -8.63 14.75 -70.55
C GLY A 239 -7.78 13.50 -70.77
N GLY A 240 -6.47 13.63 -70.59
CA GLY A 240 -5.49 12.54 -70.76
C GLY A 240 -4.89 12.42 -72.16
N GLY A 241 -4.68 13.56 -72.84
CA GLY A 241 -4.29 13.66 -74.25
C GLY A 241 -3.33 12.57 -74.77
N ASP A 242 -2.05 12.62 -74.39
CA ASP A 242 -1.07 11.58 -74.73
C ASP A 242 -0.57 10.84 -73.48
N ILE A 243 -0.65 9.50 -73.50
CA ILE A 243 0.03 8.66 -72.51
C ILE A 243 1.54 8.91 -72.61
N PRO A 244 2.28 9.18 -71.52
CA PRO A 244 2.00 8.90 -70.09
C PRO A 244 1.17 9.95 -69.28
N GLU A 245 0.92 9.71 -67.98
CA GLU A 245 0.11 10.58 -67.08
C GLU A 245 0.84 11.05 -65.81
N SER A 246 0.43 12.15 -65.15
CA SER A 246 1.19 12.77 -64.01
C SER A 246 0.96 12.09 -62.65
N SER A 247 1.15 10.78 -62.58
CA SER A 247 0.92 9.97 -61.38
C SER A 247 1.88 10.25 -60.23
N LEU A 248 3.14 10.64 -60.51
CA LEU A 248 4.15 10.92 -59.48
C LEU A 248 3.84 12.20 -58.70
N GLU A 249 3.28 13.20 -59.37
CA GLU A 249 2.79 14.43 -58.76
C GLU A 249 1.58 14.14 -57.87
N GLY A 250 0.65 13.29 -58.33
CA GLY A 250 -0.46 12.80 -57.52
C GLY A 250 0.01 12.12 -56.22
N VAL A 251 0.97 11.20 -56.31
CA VAL A 251 1.56 10.54 -55.14
C VAL A 251 2.30 11.55 -54.24
N THR A 252 3.04 12.49 -54.84
CA THR A 252 3.74 13.54 -54.09
C THR A 252 2.76 14.43 -53.30
N GLU A 253 1.62 14.81 -53.87
CA GLU A 253 0.58 15.57 -53.16
C GLU A 253 -0.08 14.73 -52.06
N ALA A 254 -0.34 13.45 -52.31
CA ALA A 254 -0.86 12.54 -51.29
C ALA A 254 0.06 12.43 -50.06
N CYS A 255 1.38 12.44 -50.26
CA CYS A 255 2.35 12.43 -49.16
C CYS A 255 2.30 13.68 -48.27
N LYS A 256 1.72 14.80 -48.73
CA LYS A 256 1.62 16.05 -47.95
C LYS A 256 0.37 16.11 -47.06
N LEU A 257 -0.51 15.12 -47.15
CA LEU A 257 -1.77 15.12 -46.40
C LEU A 257 -1.54 15.01 -44.88
N PRO A 258 -2.46 15.55 -44.05
CA PRO A 258 -2.34 15.57 -42.59
C PRO A 258 -2.68 14.20 -41.97
N PHE A 259 -1.81 13.22 -42.17
CA PHE A 259 -1.89 11.89 -41.57
C PHE A 259 -1.79 11.95 -40.04
N ARG A 260 -2.54 11.08 -39.35
CA ARG A 260 -2.39 10.86 -37.90
C ARG A 260 -1.01 10.26 -37.62
N LYS A 261 -0.37 10.73 -36.54
CA LYS A 261 0.98 10.28 -36.15
C LYS A 261 1.03 8.78 -35.87
N ASP A 262 0.01 8.25 -35.19
CA ASP A 262 -0.06 6.86 -34.75
C ASP A 262 -0.82 5.95 -35.73
N ALA A 263 -1.28 6.48 -36.87
CA ALA A 263 -2.02 5.70 -37.86
C ALA A 263 -1.11 4.84 -38.75
N THR A 264 -1.66 3.72 -39.21
CA THR A 264 -1.16 3.08 -40.43
C THR A 264 -1.53 3.93 -41.62
N LYS A 265 -0.54 4.43 -42.37
CA LYS A 265 -0.71 5.34 -43.51
C LYS A 265 -0.52 4.56 -44.81
N LEU A 266 -1.58 4.43 -45.61
CA LEU A 266 -1.56 3.69 -46.86
C LEU A 266 -1.94 4.58 -48.03
N LEU A 267 -1.24 4.43 -49.15
CA LEU A 267 -1.63 5.00 -50.44
C LEU A 267 -2.09 3.87 -51.37
N LEU A 268 -3.14 4.13 -52.17
CA LEU A 268 -3.56 3.27 -53.27
C LEU A 268 -3.56 4.09 -54.56
N LEU A 269 -2.53 3.90 -55.39
CA LEU A 269 -2.43 4.50 -56.72
C LEU A 269 -3.21 3.67 -57.73
N ILE A 270 -4.08 4.30 -58.51
CA ILE A 270 -4.91 3.67 -59.53
C ILE A 270 -4.75 4.44 -60.84
N THR A 271 -4.20 3.81 -61.87
CA THR A 271 -4.00 4.39 -63.21
C THR A 271 -3.79 3.31 -64.24
N ASP A 272 -4.19 3.56 -65.48
CA ASP A 272 -3.91 2.70 -66.62
C ASP A 272 -2.69 3.17 -67.44
N ALA A 273 -1.93 4.15 -66.95
CA ALA A 273 -0.80 4.76 -67.65
C ALA A 273 0.53 4.75 -66.87
N PRO A 274 1.69 4.73 -67.57
CA PRO A 274 2.99 5.00 -66.96
C PRO A 274 3.10 6.46 -66.45
N PRO A 275 4.10 6.77 -65.60
CA PRO A 275 4.31 8.11 -65.09
C PRO A 275 4.91 9.05 -66.16
N LYS A 276 4.35 10.26 -66.30
CA LYS A 276 4.84 11.32 -67.18
C LYS A 276 6.05 11.99 -66.56
N VAL A 277 7.19 11.90 -67.25
CA VAL A 277 8.43 12.57 -66.85
C VAL A 277 9.10 13.17 -68.07
N VAL A 278 9.45 14.46 -68.00
CA VAL A 278 10.11 15.17 -69.10
C VAL A 278 11.54 15.60 -68.70
N PRO A 279 12.58 15.18 -69.44
CA PRO A 279 12.57 14.16 -70.49
C PRO A 279 12.37 12.73 -69.93
N ALA A 280 11.81 11.82 -70.73
CA ALA A 280 11.48 10.45 -70.32
C ALA A 280 12.69 9.62 -69.85
N SER A 281 13.91 10.00 -70.24
CA SER A 281 15.16 9.38 -69.75
C SER A 281 15.34 9.51 -68.24
N ARG A 282 14.64 10.45 -67.58
CA ARG A 282 14.69 10.63 -66.12
C ARG A 282 13.63 9.86 -65.34
N THR A 283 12.80 9.05 -66.00
CA THR A 283 11.67 8.37 -65.35
C THR A 283 12.10 7.56 -64.13
N SER A 284 13.13 6.72 -64.25
CA SER A 284 13.64 5.91 -63.13
C SER A 284 14.09 6.77 -61.93
N ALA A 285 14.79 7.88 -62.19
CA ALA A 285 15.23 8.81 -61.16
C ALA A 285 14.04 9.52 -60.48
N ALA A 286 13.07 9.99 -61.26
CA ALA A 286 11.88 10.68 -60.75
C ALA A 286 10.99 9.76 -59.89
N VAL A 287 10.84 8.49 -60.28
CA VAL A 287 10.16 7.49 -59.46
C VAL A 287 10.95 7.25 -58.16
N GLY A 288 12.28 7.17 -58.23
CA GLY A 288 13.15 7.05 -57.06
C GLY A 288 13.04 8.25 -56.10
N ASP A 289 12.97 9.47 -56.62
CA ASP A 289 12.77 10.68 -55.83
C ASP A 289 11.39 10.69 -55.15
N THR A 290 10.37 10.22 -55.86
CA THR A 290 9.00 10.09 -55.32
C THR A 290 8.94 9.01 -54.24
N ALA A 291 9.61 7.87 -54.45
CA ALA A 291 9.78 6.83 -53.44
C ALA A 291 10.47 7.38 -52.17
N LYS A 292 11.47 8.24 -52.33
CA LYS A 292 12.10 8.92 -51.19
C LYS A 292 11.09 9.81 -50.44
N LYS A 293 10.27 10.59 -51.14
CA LYS A 293 9.21 11.41 -50.50
C LYS A 293 8.18 10.55 -49.76
N VAL A 294 7.78 9.41 -50.30
CA VAL A 294 6.90 8.43 -49.64
C VAL A 294 7.50 7.99 -48.31
N LYS A 295 8.80 7.65 -48.31
CA LYS A 295 9.52 7.26 -47.10
C LYS A 295 9.66 8.41 -46.10
N ASP A 296 10.01 9.60 -46.58
CA ASP A 296 10.20 10.80 -45.75
C ASP A 296 8.88 11.27 -45.10
N ALA A 297 7.74 11.08 -45.77
CA ALA A 297 6.40 11.30 -45.21
C ALA A 297 5.97 10.22 -44.20
N GLY A 298 6.76 9.16 -44.07
CA GLY A 298 6.52 8.03 -43.19
C GLY A 298 5.25 7.25 -43.57
N ILE A 299 5.04 7.04 -44.87
CA ILE A 299 3.97 6.18 -45.40
C ILE A 299 4.35 4.73 -45.18
N ASP A 300 3.43 3.92 -44.65
CA ASP A 300 3.71 2.52 -44.32
C ASP A 300 3.74 1.64 -45.57
N SER A 301 2.81 1.85 -46.51
CA SER A 301 2.79 1.11 -47.77
C SER A 301 2.13 1.90 -48.90
N VAL A 302 2.60 1.66 -50.12
CA VAL A 302 2.00 2.18 -51.36
C VAL A 302 1.57 0.99 -52.19
N HIS A 303 0.28 0.85 -52.37
CA HIS A 303 -0.34 -0.16 -53.23
C HIS A 303 -0.61 0.46 -54.59
N ILE A 304 -0.38 -0.31 -55.65
CA ILE A 304 -0.53 0.18 -57.02
C ILE A 304 -1.50 -0.72 -57.78
N VAL A 305 -2.37 -0.09 -58.55
CA VAL A 305 -3.31 -0.71 -59.47
C VAL A 305 -2.99 -0.17 -60.85
N VAL A 306 -2.19 -0.91 -61.61
CA VAL A 306 -1.63 -0.47 -62.91
C VAL A 306 -1.66 -1.60 -63.92
N GLN A 307 -1.36 -1.29 -65.19
CA GLN A 307 -1.23 -2.32 -66.21
C GLN A 307 0.03 -3.17 -65.98
N ARG A 308 -0.04 -4.44 -66.39
CA ARG A 308 1.06 -5.41 -66.20
C ARG A 308 2.40 -4.97 -66.75
N PHE A 309 2.41 -4.23 -67.85
CA PHE A 309 3.65 -3.75 -68.45
C PHE A 309 4.25 -2.54 -67.71
N ASP A 310 3.47 -1.82 -66.91
CA ASP A 310 3.93 -0.65 -66.14
C ASP A 310 4.41 -1.01 -64.72
N GLU A 311 4.15 -2.24 -64.25
CA GLU A 311 4.53 -2.70 -62.90
C GLU A 311 6.00 -2.39 -62.56
N GLN A 312 6.92 -2.68 -63.48
CA GLN A 312 8.35 -2.49 -63.24
C GLN A 312 8.73 -1.03 -63.02
N VAL A 313 8.02 -0.10 -63.66
CA VAL A 313 8.29 1.34 -63.54
C VAL A 313 7.89 1.82 -62.14
N TYR A 314 6.78 1.32 -61.60
CA TYR A 314 6.25 1.72 -60.29
C TYR A 314 6.80 0.92 -59.10
N LYS A 315 7.54 -0.17 -59.35
CA LYS A 315 8.15 -1.03 -58.32
C LYS A 315 8.93 -0.28 -57.22
N PRO A 316 9.68 0.80 -57.50
CA PRO A 316 10.34 1.54 -56.43
C PRO A 316 9.36 2.19 -55.44
N LEU A 317 8.14 2.55 -55.86
CA LEU A 317 7.12 3.12 -54.96
C LEU A 317 6.56 2.06 -54.01
N THR A 318 6.28 0.85 -54.50
CA THR A 318 5.79 -0.24 -53.62
C THR A 318 6.86 -0.68 -52.62
N ALA A 319 8.14 -0.57 -52.98
CA ALA A 319 9.28 -0.84 -52.10
C ALA A 319 9.61 0.32 -51.13
N ALA A 320 9.01 1.51 -51.30
CA ALA A 320 9.34 2.70 -50.52
C ALA A 320 8.69 2.75 -49.13
N GLY A 321 7.61 2.00 -48.94
CA GLY A 321 6.87 1.93 -47.68
C GLY A 321 7.75 1.50 -46.49
N LEU A 322 7.39 1.96 -45.30
CA LEU A 322 8.06 1.55 -44.05
C LEU A 322 7.78 0.08 -43.68
N ASP A 323 6.69 -0.51 -44.16
CA ASP A 323 6.36 -1.92 -43.92
C ASP A 323 7.31 -2.84 -44.70
N ARG A 324 7.91 -3.80 -43.99
CA ARG A 324 8.80 -4.82 -44.58
C ARG A 324 8.07 -5.78 -45.52
N ALA A 325 6.75 -5.92 -45.37
CA ALA A 325 5.92 -6.68 -46.31
C ALA A 325 5.76 -5.97 -47.67
N GLY A 326 6.03 -4.66 -47.73
CA GLY A 326 5.97 -3.85 -48.94
C GLY A 326 4.56 -3.58 -49.46
N GLY A 327 4.50 -2.72 -50.47
CA GLY A 327 3.30 -2.46 -51.26
C GLY A 327 2.91 -3.64 -52.15
N LYS A 328 1.61 -3.77 -52.44
CA LYS A 328 1.08 -4.78 -53.37
C LYS A 328 0.78 -4.18 -54.73
N TYR A 329 0.99 -4.98 -55.76
CA TYR A 329 0.58 -4.70 -57.13
C TYR A 329 -0.73 -5.45 -57.43
N PHE A 330 -1.66 -4.73 -58.06
CA PHE A 330 -2.90 -5.28 -58.61
C PHE A 330 -2.93 -4.96 -60.10
N ASN A 331 -3.15 -5.99 -60.93
CA ASN A 331 -3.21 -5.82 -62.37
C ASN A 331 -4.57 -5.30 -62.79
N LEU A 332 -4.59 -4.12 -63.40
CA LEU A 332 -5.82 -3.49 -63.87
C LEU A 332 -6.57 -4.33 -64.91
N GLY A 333 -5.84 -5.01 -65.81
CA GLY A 333 -6.43 -5.83 -66.87
C GLY A 333 -7.15 -7.08 -66.35
N ASP A 334 -6.76 -7.57 -65.16
CA ASP A 334 -7.44 -8.70 -64.52
C ASP A 334 -8.76 -8.24 -63.87
N LEU A 335 -8.79 -7.01 -63.34
CA LEU A 335 -10.00 -6.41 -62.73
C LEU A 335 -11.10 -6.13 -63.75
N VAL A 336 -10.73 -5.74 -64.97
CA VAL A 336 -11.71 -5.50 -66.05
C VAL A 336 -12.33 -6.82 -66.55
N ARG A 337 -11.65 -7.97 -66.35
CA ARG A 337 -12.07 -9.28 -66.86
C ARG A 337 -12.80 -10.14 -65.83
N ASP A 338 -12.60 -9.86 -64.55
CA ASP A 338 -13.18 -10.63 -63.44
C ASP A 338 -14.63 -10.21 -63.18
N GLU A 339 -15.50 -11.18 -62.85
CA GLU A 339 -16.90 -10.92 -62.46
C GLU A 339 -16.97 -10.23 -61.08
N GLU A 340 -15.98 -10.45 -60.21
CA GLU A 340 -15.85 -9.72 -58.93
C GLU A 340 -15.27 -8.31 -59.11
N GLY A 341 -14.60 -8.05 -60.24
CA GLY A 341 -14.07 -6.76 -60.64
C GLY A 341 -13.34 -5.97 -59.55
N PHE A 342 -13.63 -4.67 -59.49
CA PHE A 342 -13.04 -3.76 -58.51
C PHE A 342 -13.49 -4.00 -57.07
N ASP A 343 -14.65 -4.65 -56.86
CA ASP A 343 -15.13 -5.04 -55.53
C ASP A 343 -14.18 -6.06 -54.88
N GLY A 344 -13.68 -7.02 -55.66
CA GLY A 344 -12.64 -7.98 -55.23
C GLY A 344 -11.33 -7.30 -54.85
N LEU A 345 -10.94 -6.26 -55.61
CA LEU A 345 -9.77 -5.43 -55.27
C LEU A 345 -9.96 -4.71 -53.94
N LEU A 346 -11.09 -4.04 -53.73
CA LEU A 346 -11.35 -3.33 -52.49
C LEU A 346 -11.44 -4.29 -51.30
N ALA A 347 -11.99 -5.49 -51.46
CA ALA A 347 -11.98 -6.51 -50.43
C ALA A 347 -10.55 -6.98 -50.08
N SER A 348 -9.72 -7.25 -51.09
CA SER A 348 -8.32 -7.62 -50.92
C SER A 348 -7.51 -6.50 -50.26
N PHE A 349 -7.69 -5.26 -50.72
CA PHE A 349 -7.05 -4.09 -50.16
C PHE A 349 -7.53 -3.81 -48.73
N GLY A 350 -8.82 -3.98 -48.44
CA GLY A 350 -9.37 -3.91 -47.08
C GLY A 350 -8.71 -4.94 -46.15
N THR A 351 -8.46 -6.16 -46.63
CA THR A 351 -7.71 -7.17 -45.88
C THR A 351 -6.27 -6.72 -45.60
N VAL A 352 -5.62 -6.06 -46.55
CA VAL A 352 -4.28 -5.50 -46.35
C VAL A 352 -4.29 -4.37 -45.31
N VAL A 353 -5.22 -3.42 -45.42
CA VAL A 353 -5.36 -2.31 -44.48
C VAL A 353 -5.64 -2.83 -43.06
N THR A 354 -6.55 -3.79 -42.92
CA THR A 354 -6.89 -4.37 -41.61
C THR A 354 -5.72 -5.15 -41.01
N THR A 355 -4.95 -5.87 -41.82
CA THR A 355 -3.76 -6.61 -41.37
C THR A 355 -2.65 -5.64 -40.93
N ALA A 356 -2.38 -4.61 -41.71
CA ALA A 356 -1.37 -3.58 -41.40
C ALA A 356 -1.78 -2.74 -40.17
N ALA A 357 -3.06 -2.41 -40.02
CA ALA A 357 -3.60 -1.76 -38.83
C ALA A 357 -3.55 -2.69 -37.60
N ALA A 358 -3.86 -3.98 -37.76
CA ALA A 358 -3.77 -4.96 -36.69
C ALA A 358 -2.33 -5.16 -36.19
N ALA A 359 -1.34 -5.16 -37.09
CA ALA A 359 0.08 -5.26 -36.72
C ALA A 359 0.59 -4.06 -35.90
N LYS A 360 -0.03 -2.88 -36.06
CA LYS A 360 0.21 -1.69 -35.23
C LYS A 360 -0.66 -1.62 -33.99
N ARG A 361 -1.56 -2.58 -33.75
CA ARG A 361 -2.23 -2.67 -32.45
C ARG A 361 -1.14 -2.85 -31.40
N PRO A 362 -1.22 -2.17 -30.25
CA PRO A 362 -0.54 -2.70 -29.10
C PRO A 362 -1.15 -4.09 -28.90
N GLU A 363 -0.41 -5.13 -29.29
CA GLU A 363 -0.64 -6.44 -28.69
C GLU A 363 -0.76 -6.18 -27.19
N SER A 364 -1.63 -6.93 -26.49
CA SER A 364 -1.38 -7.18 -25.09
C SER A 364 -0.03 -7.90 -24.98
N LYS A 365 1.09 -7.21 -25.29
CA LYS A 365 2.41 -7.60 -24.85
C LYS A 365 2.18 -7.90 -23.39
N PRO A 366 2.45 -9.13 -22.93
CA PRO A 366 2.15 -9.52 -21.58
C PRO A 366 2.73 -8.45 -20.67
N GLN A 367 1.86 -7.63 -20.08
CA GLN A 367 2.32 -6.73 -19.04
C GLN A 367 2.55 -7.68 -17.89
N VAL A 368 3.80 -8.15 -17.78
CA VAL A 368 4.26 -8.94 -16.66
C VAL A 368 4.13 -8.02 -15.47
N ALA A 369 3.04 -8.21 -14.74
CA ALA A 369 2.74 -7.38 -13.61
C ALA A 369 3.89 -7.50 -12.59
N ALA A 370 4.20 -6.40 -11.91
CA ALA A 370 5.41 -6.30 -11.10
C ALA A 370 5.47 -7.44 -10.07
N ARG A 371 6.69 -7.96 -9.87
CA ARG A 371 6.97 -9.06 -8.95
C ARG A 371 6.55 -8.68 -7.53
N ALA A 372 5.68 -9.48 -6.93
CA ALA A 372 5.31 -9.30 -5.53
C ALA A 372 6.49 -9.68 -4.61
N GLU A 373 6.64 -8.95 -3.51
CA GLU A 373 7.65 -9.24 -2.49
C GLU A 373 7.30 -10.55 -1.76
N ALA A 374 8.32 -11.35 -1.40
CA ALA A 374 8.11 -12.65 -0.78
C ALA A 374 7.38 -12.51 0.58
N PRO A 375 6.33 -13.29 0.84
CA PRO A 375 5.56 -13.18 2.07
C PRO A 375 6.40 -13.60 3.29
N VAL A 376 6.41 -12.78 4.34
CA VAL A 376 7.05 -13.06 5.62
C VAL A 376 6.03 -13.72 6.55
N LEU A 377 6.39 -14.86 7.17
CA LEU A 377 5.52 -15.60 8.09
C LEU A 377 5.17 -14.77 9.34
N SER A 378 3.90 -14.78 9.73
CA SER A 378 3.35 -13.96 10.82
C SER A 378 3.68 -14.55 12.21
N GLY A 379 4.57 -13.89 12.95
CA GLY A 379 4.73 -14.13 14.38
C GLY A 379 4.24 -12.97 15.26
N VAL A 380 4.00 -13.25 16.53
CA VAL A 380 3.48 -12.30 17.53
C VAL A 380 4.57 -11.29 17.93
N LYS A 381 4.25 -9.99 17.90
CA LYS A 381 5.18 -8.87 18.10
C LYS A 381 5.45 -8.58 19.59
N SER A 382 6.70 -8.26 19.94
CA SER A 382 7.16 -7.91 21.30
C SER A 382 7.51 -6.42 21.47
N LEU A 383 7.06 -5.78 22.55
CA LEU A 383 7.34 -4.37 22.86
C LEU A 383 8.83 -4.13 23.20
N GLN A 384 9.50 -5.15 23.74
CA GLN A 384 10.88 -5.10 24.22
C GLN A 384 11.87 -5.84 23.29
N SER A 385 11.45 -6.28 22.11
CA SER A 385 12.35 -6.91 21.11
C SER A 385 12.06 -6.41 19.70
N SER A 386 13.11 -6.18 18.92
CA SER A 386 13.01 -5.73 17.53
C SER A 386 12.84 -6.89 16.53
N GLY A 387 13.29 -8.11 16.87
CA GLY A 387 13.30 -9.26 15.96
C GLY A 387 12.58 -10.53 16.44
N GLU A 388 12.09 -10.58 17.69
CA GLU A 388 11.48 -11.78 18.24
C GLU A 388 9.99 -11.88 17.83
N GLN A 389 9.74 -12.72 16.82
CA GLN A 389 8.41 -13.18 16.40
C GLN A 389 8.12 -14.52 17.09
N SER A 390 7.19 -14.53 18.06
CA SER A 390 6.79 -15.77 18.76
C SER A 390 5.60 -16.45 18.08
N ALA A 391 5.44 -17.76 18.26
CA ALA A 391 4.31 -18.52 17.70
C ALA A 391 2.95 -18.00 18.19
N ALA A 392 1.91 -18.12 17.35
CA ALA A 392 0.54 -17.80 17.74
C ALA A 392 0.12 -18.58 19.00
N GLY A 393 -0.50 -17.90 19.98
CA GLY A 393 -0.90 -18.48 21.27
C GLY A 393 0.05 -18.22 22.45
N THR A 394 1.19 -17.54 22.26
CA THR A 394 2.09 -17.14 23.37
C THR A 394 1.84 -15.74 23.93
N GLU A 395 0.75 -15.08 23.53
CA GLU A 395 0.40 -13.70 23.87
C GLU A 395 0.41 -13.43 25.38
N GLY A 396 -0.21 -14.31 26.17
CA GLY A 396 -0.25 -14.17 27.63
C GLY A 396 1.13 -14.23 28.29
N ARG A 397 2.04 -15.05 27.76
CA ARG A 397 3.44 -15.13 28.26
C ARG A 397 4.23 -13.87 27.92
N LEU A 398 4.00 -13.28 26.75
CA LEU A 398 4.61 -12.02 26.35
C LEU A 398 4.20 -10.87 27.29
N VAL A 399 2.91 -10.79 27.63
CA VAL A 399 2.39 -9.79 28.59
C VAL A 399 3.01 -9.97 29.97
N ILE A 400 3.09 -11.21 30.48
CA ILE A 400 3.72 -11.52 31.76
C ILE A 400 5.21 -11.14 31.73
N ARG A 401 5.93 -11.53 30.68
CA ARG A 401 7.36 -11.23 30.52
C ARG A 401 7.62 -9.73 30.52
N SER A 402 6.87 -8.97 29.71
CA SER A 402 7.02 -7.52 29.66
C SER A 402 6.67 -6.86 30.99
N GLY A 403 5.61 -7.32 31.68
CA GLY A 403 5.24 -6.84 33.01
C GLY A 403 6.29 -7.14 34.09
N VAL A 404 6.87 -8.34 34.12
CA VAL A 404 7.91 -8.70 35.08
C VAL A 404 9.19 -7.90 34.84
N TRP A 405 9.59 -7.72 33.58
CA TRP A 405 10.76 -6.91 33.22
C TRP A 405 10.61 -5.46 33.71
N THR A 406 9.44 -4.85 33.49
CA THR A 406 9.18 -3.46 33.91
C THR A 406 9.02 -3.32 35.42
N ALA A 407 8.40 -4.31 36.09
CA ALA A 407 8.31 -4.37 37.55
C ALA A 407 9.70 -4.36 38.19
N ALA A 408 10.63 -5.17 37.68
CA ALA A 408 12.01 -5.21 38.19
C ALA A 408 12.71 -3.85 38.05
N ILE A 409 12.60 -3.20 36.89
CA ILE A 409 13.20 -1.88 36.66
C ILE A 409 12.59 -0.82 37.58
N ALA A 410 11.26 -0.76 37.64
CA ALA A 410 10.56 0.23 38.46
C ALA A 410 10.91 0.08 39.95
N ALA A 411 10.98 -1.14 40.48
CA ALA A 411 11.36 -1.42 41.86
C ALA A 411 12.78 -0.94 42.20
N ILE A 412 13.76 -1.21 41.31
CA ILE A 412 15.14 -0.79 41.52
C ILE A 412 15.29 0.73 41.36
N ILE A 413 14.61 1.35 40.40
CA ILE A 413 14.56 2.82 40.30
C ILE A 413 14.02 3.43 41.61
N CYS A 414 12.93 2.91 42.17
CA CYS A 414 12.38 3.38 43.44
C CYS A 414 13.42 3.31 44.56
N LEU A 415 14.12 2.18 44.68
CA LEU A 415 15.14 1.98 45.71
C LEU A 415 16.31 2.97 45.56
N PHE A 416 16.77 3.21 44.33
CA PHE A 416 17.85 4.17 44.07
C PHE A 416 17.41 5.62 44.29
N LEU A 417 16.17 5.99 43.96
CA LEU A 417 15.65 7.33 44.23
C LEU A 417 15.51 7.58 45.74
N LEU A 418 15.08 6.58 46.53
CA LEU A 418 15.11 6.64 47.99
C LEU A 418 16.53 6.81 48.53
N GLY A 419 17.51 6.13 47.93
CA GLY A 419 18.93 6.32 48.23
C GLY A 419 19.45 7.73 47.88
N GLY A 420 18.99 8.31 46.77
CA GLY A 420 19.30 9.69 46.37
C GLY A 420 18.71 10.73 47.34
N GLN A 421 17.47 10.52 47.79
CA GLN A 421 16.83 11.33 48.83
C GLN A 421 17.63 11.31 50.13
N HIS A 422 18.05 10.12 50.54
CA HIS A 422 18.88 9.91 51.73
C HIS A 422 20.23 10.62 51.62
N HIS A 423 20.90 10.47 50.47
CA HIS A 423 22.16 11.13 50.17
C HIS A 423 22.06 12.66 50.24
N TYR A 424 20.99 13.22 49.65
CA TYR A 424 20.74 14.66 49.63
C TYR A 424 20.53 15.23 51.05
N LEU A 425 19.87 14.49 51.94
CA LEU A 425 19.53 14.93 53.30
C LEU A 425 20.61 14.63 54.36
N ARG A 426 21.67 13.89 54.01
CA ARG A 426 22.78 13.51 54.91
C ARG A 426 22.34 12.80 56.23
N GLY A 427 21.17 12.17 56.24
CA GLY A 427 20.60 11.46 57.41
C GLY A 427 21.08 10.00 57.56
N SER A 428 20.43 9.20 58.41
CA SER A 428 20.57 7.72 58.48
C SER A 428 19.67 7.00 57.47
N LEU A 429 19.99 5.73 57.13
CA LEU A 429 19.30 4.91 56.11
C LEU A 429 17.77 5.04 56.15
N PRO A 430 17.07 4.94 55.00
CA PRO A 430 15.61 5.04 54.94
C PRO A 430 14.96 4.00 55.87
N SER A 431 13.80 4.34 56.42
CA SER A 431 13.07 3.41 57.27
C SER A 431 12.76 2.13 56.50
N ILE A 432 12.79 0.99 57.19
CA ILE A 432 12.49 -0.31 56.58
C ILE A 432 11.07 -0.28 55.95
N GLY A 433 10.11 0.34 56.63
CA GLY A 433 8.74 0.49 56.12
C GLY A 433 8.64 1.27 54.81
N SER A 434 9.28 2.44 54.71
CA SER A 434 9.27 3.23 53.47
C SER A 434 9.98 2.53 52.30
N THR A 435 11.01 1.74 52.61
CA THR A 435 11.76 0.97 51.60
C THR A 435 10.91 -0.18 51.06
N ILE A 436 10.22 -0.91 51.93
CA ILE A 436 9.29 -1.99 51.53
C ILE A 436 8.13 -1.40 50.72
N ALA A 437 7.53 -0.31 51.20
CA ALA A 437 6.41 0.35 50.53
C ALA A 437 6.79 0.80 49.10
N GLY A 438 7.95 1.47 48.95
CA GLY A 438 8.44 1.89 47.63
C GLY A 438 8.77 0.74 46.69
N LEU A 439 9.29 -0.38 47.22
CA LEU A 439 9.61 -1.56 46.43
C LEU A 439 8.34 -2.27 45.94
N VAL A 440 7.35 -2.48 46.81
CA VAL A 440 6.04 -3.05 46.46
C VAL A 440 5.31 -2.14 45.46
N GLY A 441 5.32 -0.83 45.71
CA GLY A 441 4.75 0.16 44.81
C GLY A 441 5.36 0.14 43.41
N GLY A 442 6.69 0.11 43.33
CA GLY A 442 7.42 -0.01 42.08
C GLY A 442 7.11 -1.30 41.32
N LEU A 443 7.03 -2.44 42.03
CA LEU A 443 6.68 -3.72 41.43
C LEU A 443 5.27 -3.72 40.82
N VAL A 444 4.27 -3.29 41.58
CA VAL A 444 2.86 -3.27 41.12
C VAL A 444 2.68 -2.32 39.94
N ALA A 445 3.21 -1.10 40.06
CA ALA A 445 3.09 -0.10 39.01
C ALA A 445 3.84 -0.51 37.74
N GLY A 446 5.03 -1.10 37.89
CA GLY A 446 5.80 -1.63 36.77
C GLY A 446 5.09 -2.80 36.09
N LEU A 447 4.51 -3.74 36.84
CA LEU A 447 3.79 -4.89 36.27
C LEU A 447 2.58 -4.46 35.45
N LEU A 448 1.74 -3.57 36.01
CA LEU A 448 0.59 -3.01 35.30
C LEU A 448 1.03 -2.20 34.07
N GLY A 449 2.08 -1.38 34.21
CA GLY A 449 2.62 -0.58 33.12
C GLY A 449 3.15 -1.42 31.95
N GLY A 450 3.91 -2.47 32.24
CA GLY A 450 4.46 -3.36 31.21
C GLY A 450 3.40 -4.22 30.54
N ALA A 451 2.43 -4.72 31.31
CA ALA A 451 1.31 -5.47 30.76
C ALA A 451 0.44 -4.60 29.84
N ALA A 452 0.08 -3.39 30.28
CA ALA A 452 -0.72 -2.46 29.47
C ALA A 452 0.03 -2.00 28.21
N GLY A 453 1.33 -1.72 28.31
CA GLY A 453 2.16 -1.35 27.17
C GLY A 453 2.28 -2.48 26.14
N GLN A 454 2.46 -3.72 26.58
CA GLN A 454 2.53 -4.89 25.70
C GLN A 454 1.17 -5.21 25.05
N ALA A 455 0.06 -5.08 25.81
CA ALA A 455 -1.28 -5.26 25.28
C ALA A 455 -1.60 -4.24 24.17
N LEU A 456 -1.22 -2.97 24.36
CA LEU A 456 -1.35 -1.95 23.33
C LEU A 456 -0.53 -2.28 22.09
N PHE A 457 0.66 -2.86 22.26
CA PHE A 457 1.53 -3.21 21.15
C PHE A 457 1.00 -4.35 20.28
N PHE A 458 0.14 -5.22 20.81
CA PHE A 458 -0.54 -6.23 19.99
C PHE A 458 -1.49 -5.62 18.95
N LEU A 459 -1.97 -4.39 19.18
CA LEU A 459 -2.81 -3.65 18.23
C LEU A 459 -1.97 -2.97 17.12
N ALA A 460 -0.65 -3.13 17.13
CA ALA A 460 0.24 -2.47 16.17
C ALA A 460 0.11 -3.08 14.76
N PRO A 461 -0.15 -2.26 13.72
CA PRO A 461 -0.23 -2.72 12.32
C PRO A 461 1.09 -3.30 11.78
N ASP A 462 1.03 -4.03 10.67
CA ASP A 462 2.19 -4.72 10.06
C ASP A 462 3.18 -3.81 9.33
N SER A 463 2.95 -2.50 9.32
CA SER A 463 3.93 -1.54 8.82
C SER A 463 5.02 -1.24 9.86
N SER A 464 6.29 -1.23 9.44
CA SER A 464 7.45 -0.94 10.30
C SER A 464 7.37 0.43 11.00
N VAL A 465 6.91 1.47 10.29
CA VAL A 465 6.78 2.83 10.82
C VAL A 465 5.70 2.90 11.91
N LEU A 466 4.52 2.37 11.65
CA LEU A 466 3.41 2.42 12.61
C LEU A 466 3.67 1.50 13.80
N ALA A 467 4.34 0.36 13.60
CA ALA A 467 4.80 -0.49 14.70
C ALA A 467 5.74 0.27 15.64
N ASN A 468 6.72 1.00 15.11
CA ASN A 468 7.60 1.83 15.95
C ASN A 468 6.84 2.95 16.69
N LEU A 469 5.82 3.55 16.07
CA LEU A 469 4.95 4.53 16.74
C LEU A 469 4.21 3.89 17.92
N PHE A 470 3.56 2.74 17.70
CA PHE A 470 2.88 1.99 18.75
C PHE A 470 3.84 1.54 19.87
N ARG A 471 5.11 1.24 19.54
CA ARG A 471 6.14 0.93 20.54
C ARG A 471 6.45 2.13 21.44
N VAL A 472 6.59 3.32 20.85
CA VAL A 472 6.79 4.57 21.61
C VAL A 472 5.59 4.85 22.51
N VAL A 473 4.36 4.70 21.99
CA VAL A 473 3.14 4.88 22.80
C VAL A 473 3.05 3.84 23.92
N GLY A 474 3.40 2.58 23.65
CA GLY A 474 3.41 1.50 24.64
C GLY A 474 4.40 1.76 25.78
N TRP A 475 5.62 2.23 25.48
CA TRP A 475 6.58 2.63 26.51
C TRP A 475 6.18 3.91 27.24
N ALA A 476 5.52 4.86 26.56
CA ALA A 476 4.98 6.05 27.21
C ALA A 476 3.86 5.69 28.21
N LEU A 477 2.96 4.77 27.84
CA LEU A 477 1.91 4.26 28.74
C LEU A 477 2.52 3.56 29.95
N LEU A 478 3.49 2.67 29.71
CA LEU A 478 4.27 1.99 30.74
C LEU A 478 4.93 2.98 31.70
N GLY A 479 5.66 3.95 31.17
CA GLY A 479 6.36 4.96 31.97
C GLY A 479 5.39 5.84 32.75
N GLY A 480 4.26 6.24 32.14
CA GLY A 480 3.23 7.03 32.78
C GLY A 480 2.58 6.30 33.96
N LEU A 481 2.21 5.02 33.79
CA LEU A 481 1.67 4.19 34.86
C LEU A 481 2.68 3.97 36.00
N ALA A 482 3.96 3.75 35.67
CA ALA A 482 5.03 3.69 36.65
C ALA A 482 5.18 5.01 37.44
N GLY A 483 5.09 6.15 36.75
CA GLY A 483 5.13 7.48 37.35
C GLY A 483 3.92 7.78 38.25
N VAL A 484 2.73 7.29 37.91
CA VAL A 484 1.54 7.35 38.79
C VAL A 484 1.77 6.53 40.05
N GLY A 485 2.33 5.31 39.92
CA GLY A 485 2.69 4.48 41.06
C GLY A 485 3.59 5.20 42.06
N LEU A 486 4.62 5.89 41.55
CA LEU A 486 5.53 6.70 42.36
C LEU A 486 4.84 7.86 43.09
N ALA A 487 3.78 8.45 42.52
CA ALA A 487 3.07 9.57 43.14
C ALA A 487 2.37 9.20 44.45
N PHE A 488 2.07 7.92 44.70
CA PHE A 488 1.53 7.46 45.99
C PHE A 488 2.57 7.45 47.11
N PHE A 489 3.86 7.40 46.77
CA PHE A 489 4.96 7.33 47.74
C PHE A 489 5.71 8.65 47.90
N ILE A 490 5.52 9.59 46.98
CA ILE A 490 6.10 10.93 47.06
C ILE A 490 5.08 11.84 47.74
N PRO A 491 5.31 12.24 49.00
CA PRO A 491 4.37 13.12 49.69
C PRO A 491 4.21 14.43 48.93
N ASN A 492 2.97 14.91 48.84
CA ASN A 492 2.60 16.20 48.24
C ASN A 492 2.71 16.30 46.70
N MET A 493 2.86 15.16 46.01
CA MET A 493 2.90 15.11 44.53
C MET A 493 1.52 14.79 43.94
N LYS A 494 1.08 15.55 42.93
CA LYS A 494 -0.14 15.20 42.17
C LYS A 494 0.16 14.06 41.20
N TRP A 495 -0.68 13.03 41.19
CA TRP A 495 -0.54 11.86 40.31
C TRP A 495 -0.42 12.21 38.80
N ILE A 496 -1.05 13.30 38.37
CA ILE A 496 -1.01 13.82 36.99
C ILE A 496 0.44 14.13 36.54
N LEU A 497 1.26 14.69 37.44
CA LEU A 497 2.66 15.00 37.12
C LEU A 497 3.49 13.73 37.01
N GLY A 498 3.18 12.74 37.84
CA GLY A 498 3.76 11.41 37.77
C GLY A 498 3.47 10.78 36.41
N LEU A 499 2.22 10.86 35.96
CA LEU A 499 1.79 10.38 34.65
C LEU A 499 2.53 11.07 33.51
N ILE A 500 2.56 12.40 33.48
CA ILE A 500 3.19 13.17 32.39
C ILE A 500 4.69 12.91 32.34
N GLY A 501 5.37 13.02 33.49
CA GLY A 501 6.81 12.80 33.57
C GLY A 501 7.22 11.38 33.23
N GLY A 502 6.44 10.42 33.73
CA GLY A 502 6.60 9.02 33.39
C GLY A 502 6.40 8.75 31.90
N ALA A 503 5.38 9.34 31.29
CA ALA A 503 5.10 9.17 29.86
C ALA A 503 6.20 9.75 28.97
N ILE A 504 6.71 10.93 29.30
CA ILE A 504 7.85 11.55 28.61
C ILE A 504 9.10 10.67 28.75
N GLY A 505 9.39 10.19 29.96
CA GLY A 505 10.50 9.28 30.22
C GLY A 505 10.37 7.94 29.48
N GLY A 506 9.16 7.40 29.39
CA GLY A 506 8.83 6.22 28.62
C GLY A 506 9.06 6.40 27.12
N ALA A 507 8.55 7.49 26.55
CA ALA A 507 8.75 7.81 25.14
C ALA A 507 10.24 8.01 24.80
N ALA A 508 10.98 8.76 25.63
CA ALA A 508 12.42 8.95 25.46
C ALA A 508 13.18 7.61 25.57
N GLY A 509 12.81 6.75 26.54
CA GLY A 509 13.36 5.41 26.68
C GLY A 509 13.09 4.52 25.46
N ALA A 510 11.90 4.59 24.86
CA ALA A 510 11.57 3.86 23.63
C ALA A 510 12.38 4.33 22.43
N VAL A 511 12.59 5.64 22.26
CA VAL A 511 13.44 6.17 21.19
C VAL A 511 14.87 5.64 21.36
N GLY A 512 15.41 5.67 22.59
CA GLY A 512 16.70 5.07 22.90
C GLY A 512 16.76 3.58 22.59
N PHE A 513 15.72 2.82 22.94
CA PHE A 513 15.60 1.40 22.61
C PHE A 513 15.59 1.16 21.09
N ILE A 514 14.76 1.87 20.33
CA ILE A 514 14.61 1.69 18.87
C ILE A 514 15.92 2.00 18.15
N VAL A 515 16.52 3.15 18.45
CA VAL A 515 17.77 3.55 17.79
C VAL A 515 18.87 2.54 18.08
N LEU A 516 19.05 2.15 19.34
CA LEU A 516 20.21 1.36 19.73
C LEU A 516 20.05 -0.15 19.47
N SER A 517 18.82 -0.68 19.53
CA SER A 517 18.53 -2.08 19.15
C SER A 517 18.85 -2.35 17.68
N SER A 518 18.58 -1.37 16.81
CA SER A 518 18.90 -1.48 15.37
C SER A 518 20.40 -1.52 15.07
N LEU A 519 21.24 -0.99 15.97
CA LEU A 519 22.68 -0.88 15.80
C LEU A 519 23.48 -1.98 16.52
N THR A 520 23.04 -2.40 17.70
CA THR A 520 23.84 -3.24 18.61
C THR A 520 23.06 -4.41 19.22
N GLY A 521 21.78 -4.57 18.84
CA GLY A 521 20.90 -5.64 19.29
C GLY A 521 20.03 -5.29 20.49
N ASP A 522 19.00 -6.10 20.73
CA ASP A 522 17.92 -5.82 21.69
C ASP A 522 18.38 -5.67 23.14
N LEU A 523 19.44 -6.39 23.53
CA LEU A 523 20.00 -6.32 24.88
C LEU A 523 20.46 -4.89 25.21
N VAL A 524 21.29 -4.32 24.33
CA VAL A 524 21.85 -2.98 24.52
C VAL A 524 20.74 -1.93 24.43
N GLY A 525 19.77 -2.13 23.53
CA GLY A 525 18.56 -1.31 23.45
C GLY A 525 17.78 -1.27 24.76
N ARG A 526 17.54 -2.43 25.40
CA ARG A 526 16.81 -2.52 26.68
C ARG A 526 17.54 -1.83 27.82
N VAL A 527 18.86 -2.01 27.88
CA VAL A 527 19.72 -1.43 28.91
C VAL A 527 19.71 0.10 28.82
N VAL A 528 19.88 0.65 27.62
CA VAL A 528 19.84 2.10 27.40
C VAL A 528 18.44 2.66 27.58
N GLY A 529 17.41 1.95 27.12
CA GLY A 529 16.01 2.32 27.36
C GLY A 529 15.69 2.42 28.86
N GLY A 530 16.15 1.45 29.66
CA GLY A 530 16.00 1.46 31.12
C GLY A 530 16.78 2.61 31.79
N LEU A 531 18.00 2.89 31.34
CA LEU A 531 18.81 4.01 31.84
C LEU A 531 18.13 5.36 31.58
N VAL A 532 17.68 5.61 30.34
CA VAL A 532 17.02 6.87 29.95
C VAL A 532 15.71 7.04 30.70
N LEU A 533 14.91 5.97 30.79
CA LEU A 533 13.67 5.97 31.58
C LEU A 533 13.94 6.35 33.04
N GLY A 534 14.92 5.72 33.67
CA GLY A 534 15.31 6.00 35.05
C GLY A 534 15.80 7.44 35.25
N PHE A 535 16.62 7.95 34.33
CA PHE A 535 17.09 9.33 34.35
C PHE A 535 15.94 10.34 34.32
N CYS A 536 15.00 10.16 33.39
CA CYS A 536 13.84 11.04 33.23
C CYS A 536 12.90 11.00 34.45
N ILE A 537 12.66 9.81 35.01
CA ILE A 537 11.86 9.67 36.23
C ILE A 537 12.54 10.39 37.40
N GLY A 538 13.84 10.19 37.61
CA GLY A 538 14.58 10.85 38.68
C GLY A 538 14.59 12.38 38.56
N LEU A 539 14.82 12.88 37.34
CA LEU A 539 14.76 14.32 37.05
C LEU A 539 13.36 14.88 37.32
N MET A 540 12.31 14.16 36.92
CA MET A 540 10.94 14.57 37.18
C MET A 540 10.60 14.60 38.67
N VAL A 541 11.00 13.60 39.45
CA VAL A 541 10.72 13.57 40.90
C VAL A 541 11.30 14.81 41.59
N ALA A 542 12.54 15.17 41.26
CA ALA A 542 13.17 16.37 41.81
C ALA A 542 12.51 17.67 41.33
N ALA A 543 12.09 17.73 40.06
CA ALA A 543 11.38 18.87 39.50
C ALA A 543 9.99 19.05 40.12
N ALA A 544 9.25 17.95 40.32
CA ALA A 544 7.96 17.93 41.01
C ALA A 544 8.12 18.40 42.46
N GLU A 545 9.09 17.87 43.21
CA GLU A 545 9.35 18.35 44.56
C GLU A 545 9.66 19.87 44.59
N ALA A 546 10.42 20.38 43.63
CA ALA A 546 10.75 21.80 43.53
C ALA A 546 9.54 22.69 43.21
N ALA A 547 8.67 22.26 42.29
CA ALA A 547 7.52 23.04 41.84
C ALA A 547 6.41 23.19 42.89
N PHE A 548 6.32 22.29 43.88
CA PHE A 548 5.23 22.25 44.87
C PHE A 548 5.64 22.67 46.30
N ARG A 549 6.86 23.21 46.52
CA ARG A 549 7.27 23.68 47.86
C ARG A 549 6.48 24.94 48.27
N ARG A 550 5.58 24.81 49.25
CA ARG A 550 4.89 25.96 49.89
C ARG A 550 5.76 26.65 50.94
N ALA A 551 6.46 25.86 51.75
CA ALA A 551 7.44 26.32 52.72
C ALA A 551 8.63 25.33 52.75
N TRP A 552 9.84 25.84 52.90
CA TRP A 552 11.05 25.03 53.01
C TRP A 552 12.06 25.69 53.95
N LEU A 553 12.98 24.88 54.47
CA LEU A 553 14.16 25.32 55.19
C LEU A 553 15.33 25.38 54.21
N GLU A 554 15.96 26.54 54.11
CA GLU A 554 17.32 26.67 53.59
C GLU A 554 18.30 26.37 54.73
N VAL A 555 19.00 25.24 54.63
CA VAL A 555 20.02 24.85 55.58
C VAL A 555 21.38 25.18 54.98
N ARG A 556 22.03 26.20 55.54
CA ARG A 556 23.38 26.63 55.15
C ARG A 556 24.41 26.01 56.07
N TYR A 557 25.32 25.23 55.50
CA TYR A 557 26.48 24.68 56.19
C TYR A 557 27.62 25.71 56.23
N ARG A 558 28.46 25.68 57.26
CA ARG A 558 29.65 26.57 57.40
C ARG A 558 30.65 26.51 56.22
N GLY A 559 30.56 25.52 55.34
CA GLY A 559 31.35 25.41 54.11
C GLY A 559 30.74 26.07 52.86
N GLY A 560 29.66 26.85 52.99
CA GLY A 560 29.01 27.56 51.88
C GLY A 560 27.95 26.77 51.12
N GLU A 561 27.81 25.47 51.39
CA GLU A 561 26.78 24.59 50.82
C GLU A 561 25.39 24.93 51.41
N VAL A 562 24.38 25.03 50.53
CA VAL A 562 22.99 25.29 50.90
C VAL A 562 22.12 24.16 50.38
N ILE A 563 21.35 23.52 51.26
CA ILE A 563 20.32 22.53 50.89
C ILE A 563 18.93 23.07 51.21
N ALA A 564 17.93 22.65 50.42
CA ALA A 564 16.54 23.00 50.64
C ALA A 564 15.76 21.79 51.14
N VAL A 565 15.12 21.91 52.31
CA VAL A 565 14.34 20.85 52.95
C VAL A 565 12.88 21.29 53.03
N THR A 566 12.00 20.60 52.30
CA THR A 566 10.57 20.94 52.26
C THR A 566 9.91 20.72 53.62
N LEU A 567 9.04 21.66 54.02
CA LEU A 567 8.27 21.58 55.26
C LEU A 567 6.86 21.07 54.99
N GLY A 568 6.37 20.22 55.90
CA GLY A 568 5.03 19.63 55.84
C GLY A 568 4.43 19.44 57.25
N PRO A 569 3.30 18.73 57.37
CA PRO A 569 2.68 18.43 58.67
C PRO A 569 3.56 17.52 59.55
N GLU A 570 4.40 16.69 58.92
CA GLU A 570 5.44 15.93 59.64
C GLU A 570 6.61 16.84 60.04
N PRO A 571 7.05 16.79 61.31
CA PRO A 571 8.13 17.65 61.80
C PRO A 571 9.49 17.27 61.22
N VAL A 572 10.12 18.21 60.54
CA VAL A 572 11.54 18.17 60.15
C VAL A 572 12.38 18.40 61.40
N LYS A 573 13.09 17.36 61.85
CA LYS A 573 13.91 17.40 63.06
C LYS A 573 15.35 17.80 62.70
N VAL A 574 15.91 18.78 63.40
CA VAL A 574 17.30 19.24 63.22
C VAL A 574 18.05 19.02 64.54
N GLY A 575 19.21 18.37 64.49
CA GLY A 575 19.99 18.04 65.68
C GLY A 575 21.24 17.19 65.40
N GLY A 576 21.98 16.86 66.45
CA GLY A 576 23.27 16.17 66.39
C GLY A 576 23.22 14.65 66.28
N ASP A 577 22.06 14.04 66.54
CA ASP A 577 21.87 12.59 66.33
C ASP A 577 21.30 12.32 64.93
N ALA A 578 22.13 11.74 64.06
CA ALA A 578 21.78 11.40 62.69
C ALA A 578 20.69 10.34 62.55
N LYS A 579 20.40 9.56 63.61
CA LYS A 579 19.31 8.57 63.62
C LYS A 579 17.96 9.18 64.00
N MET A 580 17.97 10.28 64.77
CA MET A 580 16.78 10.91 65.32
C MET A 580 16.37 12.19 64.57
N CYS A 581 17.28 12.76 63.76
CA CYS A 581 17.08 14.00 63.04
C CYS A 581 17.06 13.84 61.51
N THR A 582 16.14 14.55 60.87
CA THR A 582 16.01 14.66 59.41
C THR A 582 17.19 15.44 58.81
N VAL A 583 17.68 16.45 59.52
CA VAL A 583 18.86 17.24 59.14
C VAL A 583 19.90 17.10 60.24
N TRP A 584 21.07 16.56 59.88
CA TRP A 584 22.15 16.36 60.81
C TRP A 584 23.01 17.63 60.98
N ALA A 585 23.13 18.10 62.23
CA ALA A 585 23.88 19.27 62.63
C ALA A 585 25.02 18.87 63.58
N ARG A 586 26.27 18.93 63.09
CA ARG A 586 27.45 18.58 63.89
C ARG A 586 27.56 19.51 65.11
N GLY A 587 27.78 18.94 66.29
CA GLY A 587 27.93 19.70 67.53
C GLY A 587 26.64 20.26 68.13
N ALA A 588 25.46 19.85 67.64
CA ALA A 588 24.16 20.19 68.23
C ALA A 588 23.67 19.08 69.19
N PRO A 589 22.74 19.38 70.12
CA PRO A 589 22.06 18.36 70.92
C PRO A 589 21.31 17.33 70.07
N ALA A 590 21.05 16.13 70.62
CA ALA A 590 20.49 14.98 69.89
C ALA A 590 19.28 15.33 69.00
N VAL A 591 18.34 16.14 69.52
CA VAL A 591 17.33 16.86 68.74
C VAL A 591 17.30 18.30 69.26
N ALA A 592 17.61 19.28 68.41
CA ALA A 592 17.73 20.68 68.81
C ALA A 592 16.49 21.51 68.45
N ALA A 593 15.88 21.27 67.29
CA ALA A 593 14.64 21.93 66.89
C ALA A 593 13.80 21.04 65.99
N ARG A 594 12.48 21.28 65.96
CA ARG A 594 11.56 20.67 65.00
C ARG A 594 10.81 21.76 64.24
N PHE A 595 10.74 21.62 62.92
CA PHE A 595 10.00 22.53 62.06
C PHE A 595 8.85 21.78 61.39
N LEU A 596 7.62 22.25 61.56
CA LEU A 596 6.43 21.66 60.93
C LEU A 596 5.49 22.75 60.40
N VAL A 597 4.59 22.38 59.51
CA VAL A 597 3.49 23.23 59.06
C VAL A 597 2.22 22.80 59.78
N ARG A 598 1.66 23.67 60.60
CA ARG A 598 0.37 23.45 61.28
C ARG A 598 -0.53 24.65 60.98
N ASN A 599 -1.76 24.39 60.53
CA ASN A 599 -2.73 25.43 60.15
C ASN A 599 -2.18 26.45 59.12
N GLY A 600 -1.33 26.00 58.19
CA GLY A 600 -0.74 26.85 57.15
C GLY A 600 0.43 27.74 57.63
N GLN A 601 0.79 27.70 58.91
CA GLN A 601 1.93 28.43 59.46
C GLN A 601 3.09 27.47 59.75
N VAL A 602 4.31 27.94 59.54
CA VAL A 602 5.52 27.19 59.93
C VAL A 602 5.76 27.42 61.42
N ILE A 603 5.82 26.33 62.18
CA ILE A 603 6.11 26.33 63.61
C ILE A 603 7.53 25.81 63.82
N CYS A 604 8.32 26.52 64.62
CA CYS A 604 9.58 26.08 65.18
C CYS A 604 9.38 25.69 66.65
N ASP A 605 9.41 24.39 66.94
CA ASP A 605 9.49 23.80 68.28
C ASP A 605 10.97 23.72 68.68
N ASP A 606 11.42 24.63 69.55
CA ASP A 606 12.76 24.63 70.14
C ASP A 606 12.78 23.63 71.31
N VAL A 607 13.32 22.44 71.04
CA VAL A 607 13.38 21.34 72.00
C VAL A 607 14.29 21.67 73.18
N ILE A 608 15.31 22.53 72.97
CA ILE A 608 16.26 22.93 74.00
C ILE A 608 15.60 23.97 74.93
N LYS A 609 14.93 24.96 74.36
CA LYS A 609 14.26 26.04 75.11
C LYS A 609 12.85 25.68 75.59
N LYS A 610 12.32 24.52 75.18
CA LYS A 610 10.93 24.07 75.41
C LYS A 610 9.91 25.13 74.99
N GLN A 611 10.14 25.76 73.84
CA GLN A 611 9.34 26.88 73.36
C GLN A 611 8.91 26.65 71.92
N GLU A 612 7.61 26.75 71.65
CA GLU A 612 7.08 26.81 70.29
C GLU A 612 6.96 28.26 69.82
N SER A 613 7.39 28.53 68.60
CA SER A 613 7.32 29.86 67.97
C SER A 613 6.88 29.76 66.53
N VAL A 614 6.13 30.76 66.05
CA VAL A 614 5.78 30.88 64.63
C VAL A 614 7.01 31.39 63.87
N ALA A 615 7.49 30.61 62.91
CA ALA A 615 8.67 30.90 62.12
C ALA A 615 8.26 31.41 60.72
N GLY A 616 8.06 32.72 60.59
CA GLY A 616 7.68 33.35 59.33
C GLY A 616 8.76 33.30 58.24
N ALA A 617 8.44 33.78 57.05
CA ALA A 617 9.41 33.88 55.94
C ALA A 617 10.63 34.72 56.35
N GLY A 618 11.83 34.17 56.16
CA GLY A 618 13.10 34.79 56.56
C GLY A 618 13.53 34.49 58.00
N PHE A 619 12.73 33.76 58.80
CA PHE A 619 13.14 33.31 60.13
C PHE A 619 14.42 32.48 60.04
N ALA A 620 15.47 32.90 60.75
CA ALA A 620 16.77 32.22 60.75
C ALA A 620 17.14 31.77 62.16
N LYS A 621 17.69 30.55 62.27
CA LYS A 621 18.14 29.97 63.54
C LYS A 621 19.43 29.20 63.36
N GLU A 622 20.41 29.47 64.22
CA GLU A 622 21.65 28.71 64.28
C GLU A 622 21.50 27.47 65.14
N ILE A 623 21.91 26.32 64.61
CA ILE A 623 21.86 25.02 65.27
C ILE A 623 23.19 24.30 65.02
N GLY A 624 24.07 24.29 66.03
CA GLY A 624 25.42 23.73 65.91
C GLY A 624 26.22 24.43 64.81
N THR A 625 26.66 23.68 63.79
CA THR A 625 27.40 24.23 62.63
C THR A 625 26.52 24.71 61.47
N LEU A 626 25.20 24.77 61.64
CA LEU A 626 24.24 25.09 60.57
C LEU A 626 23.46 26.37 60.86
N THR A 627 23.14 27.10 59.81
CA THR A 627 22.13 28.16 59.85
C THR A 627 20.90 27.69 59.07
N VAL A 628 19.74 27.67 59.72
CA VAL A 628 18.47 27.23 59.12
C VAL A 628 17.59 28.45 58.90
N THR A 629 17.19 28.71 57.66
CA THR A 629 16.34 29.84 57.28
C THR A 629 15.03 29.34 56.69
N VAL A 630 13.89 29.77 57.22
CA VAL A 630 12.56 29.46 56.67
C VAL A 630 12.31 30.32 55.42
N ARG A 631 11.89 29.69 54.35
CA ARG A 631 11.43 30.33 53.13
C ARG A 631 10.02 29.85 52.78
N THR A 632 9.23 30.74 52.22
CA THR A 632 7.87 30.45 51.75
C THR A 632 7.75 30.79 50.27
N GLY A 633 7.04 29.95 49.52
CA GLY A 633 6.71 30.20 48.13
C GLY A 633 5.76 31.39 47.99
N ARG A 634 5.86 32.13 46.88
CA ARG A 634 5.13 33.38 46.66
C ARG A 634 3.62 33.12 46.46
N THR A 635 2.87 33.13 47.56
CA THR A 635 1.51 33.72 47.75
C THR A 635 1.04 33.38 49.17
N ALA A 636 1.26 34.31 50.09
CA ALA A 636 0.43 34.46 51.28
C ALA A 636 0.31 35.97 51.50
N GLU A 637 -0.77 36.56 51.03
CA GLU A 637 -1.15 37.92 51.38
C GLU A 637 -1.47 37.94 52.89
N PRO A 638 -1.00 38.94 53.65
CA PRO A 638 -1.25 38.99 55.09
C PRO A 638 -2.73 39.28 55.34
N THR A 639 -3.50 38.29 55.79
CA THR A 639 -4.86 38.51 56.29
C THR A 639 -4.77 39.34 57.58
N THR A 640 -5.23 40.58 57.49
CA THR A 640 -5.48 41.48 58.60
C THR A 640 -6.52 40.86 59.56
N ALA A 641 -6.18 40.80 60.84
CA ALA A 641 -7.07 40.34 61.90
C ALA A 641 -8.19 41.36 62.17
N PRO A 642 -9.45 40.95 62.38
CA PRO A 642 -10.43 41.79 63.06
C PRO A 642 -10.26 41.69 64.59
N ARG A 643 -10.32 42.85 65.27
CA ARG A 643 -10.38 43.00 66.73
C ARG A 643 -11.70 42.43 67.31
N PRO A 644 -11.75 42.09 68.61
CA PRO A 644 -12.85 41.36 69.23
C PRO A 644 -14.00 42.27 69.68
N ALA A 645 -15.23 41.75 69.59
CA ALA A 645 -16.37 42.19 70.39
C ALA A 645 -16.83 41.03 71.30
N THR A 646 -17.15 41.41 72.54
CA THR A 646 -17.33 40.59 73.74
C THR A 646 -18.78 40.16 74.01
N SER A 647 -18.89 39.02 74.71
CA SER A 647 -20.03 38.51 75.53
C SER A 647 -21.26 37.99 74.76
N SER A 648 -21.99 36.91 75.12
CA SER A 648 -22.18 36.18 76.39
C SER A 648 -22.88 34.82 76.08
N ALA A 649 -22.46 33.68 76.66
CA ALA A 649 -23.14 32.84 77.69
C ALA A 649 -24.65 32.54 77.46
N THR A 650 -25.28 31.34 77.59
CA THR A 650 -24.97 29.93 77.98
C THR A 650 -26.26 29.07 77.78
N LYS A 651 -26.16 27.77 77.40
CA LYS A 651 -26.94 26.48 77.67
C LYS A 651 -28.41 26.53 78.25
N PRO A 652 -29.31 25.47 78.23
CA PRO A 652 -29.04 24.00 78.17
C PRO A 652 -30.06 22.94 77.59
N THR A 653 -29.48 21.80 77.16
CA THR A 653 -29.76 20.32 77.31
C THR A 653 -31.16 19.61 77.15
N ALA A 654 -31.23 18.66 76.17
CA ALA A 654 -31.75 17.23 76.06
C ALA A 654 -33.16 16.79 76.59
N PRO A 655 -33.70 15.54 76.34
CA PRO A 655 -33.21 14.31 75.65
C PRO A 655 -34.24 13.51 74.73
N VAL A 656 -33.81 12.31 74.26
CA VAL A 656 -34.34 11.29 73.28
C VAL A 656 -35.54 10.42 73.79
N PRO A 657 -36.25 9.55 73.00
CA PRO A 657 -35.80 8.14 72.70
C PRO A 657 -36.39 7.44 71.42
N PHE A 658 -36.16 6.11 71.36
CA PHE A 658 -36.12 5.05 70.32
C PHE A 658 -37.45 4.37 69.83
N ASP A 659 -37.31 3.50 68.81
CA ASP A 659 -37.97 2.18 68.48
C ASP A 659 -38.41 2.11 66.99
N ASP A 660 -38.44 0.99 66.22
CA ASP A 660 -38.01 -0.41 66.29
C ASP A 660 -38.26 -1.04 64.89
N GLY A 661 -37.60 -2.16 64.53
CA GLY A 661 -38.22 -3.18 63.65
C GLY A 661 -37.60 -3.50 62.27
N PHE A 662 -37.31 -4.79 62.08
CA PHE A 662 -36.80 -5.53 60.90
C PHE A 662 -37.87 -5.74 59.80
N ASP A 663 -37.49 -5.84 58.51
CA ASP A 663 -37.92 -6.91 57.56
C ASP A 663 -37.34 -6.76 56.13
N LEU A 664 -36.98 -7.91 55.52
CA LEU A 664 -36.72 -8.12 54.07
C LEU A 664 -37.83 -9.04 53.53
N PRO A 665 -38.34 -8.92 52.27
CA PRO A 665 -37.75 -9.68 51.15
C PRO A 665 -37.94 -9.05 49.72
N MET A 666 -37.41 -9.74 48.70
CA MET A 666 -37.26 -9.38 47.27
C MET A 666 -38.58 -9.47 46.41
N PRO A 667 -38.56 -9.61 45.06
CA PRO A 667 -38.75 -8.55 44.03
C PRO A 667 -39.95 -8.80 43.06
N THR A 668 -40.46 -7.78 42.34
CA THR A 668 -41.18 -7.96 41.05
C THR A 668 -41.23 -6.64 40.25
N GLY A 669 -40.95 -6.71 38.94
CA GLY A 669 -40.96 -5.57 37.99
C GLY A 669 -42.38 -5.15 37.51
N PRO A 670 -42.57 -4.47 36.35
CA PRO A 670 -41.62 -4.16 35.28
C PRO A 670 -41.53 -2.67 34.85
N ILE A 671 -40.48 -2.41 34.06
CA ILE A 671 -40.06 -1.15 33.43
C ILE A 671 -41.00 -0.76 32.27
N ARG A 672 -41.29 0.54 32.11
CA ARG A 672 -41.86 1.13 30.88
C ARG A 672 -40.99 2.30 30.40
N PRO A 673 -40.78 2.49 29.07
CA PRO A 673 -39.71 3.33 28.52
C PRO A 673 -40.11 4.80 28.34
N THR A 674 -39.14 5.69 28.52
CA THR A 674 -39.19 7.14 28.25
C THR A 674 -38.92 7.47 26.77
N ALA A 675 -39.68 8.43 26.24
CA ALA A 675 -39.62 8.96 24.87
C ALA A 675 -38.41 9.89 24.62
N PRO A 676 -38.00 10.09 23.34
CA PRO A 676 -36.80 10.87 22.97
C PRO A 676 -37.07 12.38 22.77
N ASN A 677 -36.07 13.19 23.11
CA ASN A 677 -36.02 14.65 22.91
C ASN A 677 -35.49 15.04 21.50
N PRO A 678 -35.86 16.23 20.96
CA PRO A 678 -35.51 16.68 19.61
C PRO A 678 -34.10 17.31 19.49
N PRO A 679 -33.53 17.42 18.26
CA PRO A 679 -32.15 17.84 18.04
C PRO A 679 -31.94 19.37 18.06
N ARG A 680 -30.78 19.79 18.58
CA ARG A 680 -30.34 21.19 18.70
C ARG A 680 -29.25 21.51 17.66
N SER A 681 -29.37 22.69 17.08
CA SER A 681 -28.55 23.32 16.02
C SER A 681 -27.06 23.53 16.37
N THR A 682 -26.22 23.42 15.34
CA THR A 682 -24.79 23.73 15.30
C THR A 682 -24.47 25.24 15.30
N PRO A 683 -23.33 25.69 15.87
CA PRO A 683 -22.85 27.09 15.80
C PRO A 683 -21.80 27.33 14.68
N PRO A 684 -21.52 28.60 14.31
CA PRO A 684 -20.73 28.98 13.12
C PRO A 684 -19.22 29.18 13.42
N PRO A 685 -18.33 29.23 12.39
CA PRO A 685 -16.92 29.55 12.59
C PRO A 685 -16.61 31.04 12.42
N LEU A 686 -15.69 31.55 13.24
CA LEU A 686 -15.15 32.92 13.23
C LEU A 686 -13.80 33.01 12.47
N ALA A 687 -13.58 34.24 11.98
CA ALA A 687 -12.52 34.74 11.10
C ALA A 687 -11.06 34.59 11.56
N THR A 688 -10.14 34.61 10.58
CA THR A 688 -8.76 35.07 10.72
C THR A 688 -8.46 36.21 9.74
N LYS A 689 -7.78 37.25 10.23
CA LYS A 689 -7.37 38.47 9.51
C LYS A 689 -5.86 38.38 9.17
N PRO A 690 -5.39 38.97 8.05
CA PRO A 690 -4.01 38.78 7.57
C PRO A 690 -3.06 39.94 7.89
N THR A 691 -1.76 39.66 7.83
CA THR A 691 -0.64 40.59 7.97
C THR A 691 0.04 40.78 6.61
N ALA A 692 0.29 42.04 6.21
CA ALA A 692 1.09 42.44 5.03
C ALA A 692 2.59 42.62 5.44
N PRO A 693 3.60 42.87 4.55
CA PRO A 693 3.59 43.99 3.58
C PRO A 693 4.40 43.87 2.24
N VAL A 694 4.08 44.85 1.35
CA VAL A 694 4.86 45.58 0.29
C VAL A 694 5.17 45.00 -1.12
N PRO A 695 5.26 45.89 -2.15
CA PRO A 695 4.88 45.65 -3.55
C PRO A 695 6.04 45.77 -4.56
N PHE A 696 5.85 45.31 -5.80
CA PHE A 696 6.46 45.91 -7.00
C PHE A 696 5.56 45.71 -8.22
N ASP A 697 5.31 46.83 -8.90
CA ASP A 697 4.71 46.99 -10.23
C ASP A 697 5.62 46.41 -11.32
N ASP A 698 5.02 45.92 -12.40
CA ASP A 698 5.38 46.27 -13.78
C ASP A 698 4.33 45.65 -14.73
N GLY A 699 3.60 46.52 -15.40
CA GLY A 699 2.45 46.18 -16.22
C GLY A 699 2.78 45.60 -17.59
N PHE A 700 1.76 45.00 -18.22
CA PHE A 700 1.52 45.12 -19.65
C PHE A 700 0.04 44.85 -19.92
N ASP A 701 -0.52 45.69 -20.79
CA ASP A 701 -1.94 45.97 -20.96
C ASP A 701 -2.48 45.33 -22.26
N LEU A 702 -3.76 44.94 -22.23
CA LEU A 702 -4.73 44.70 -23.35
C LEU A 702 -4.69 43.35 -24.13
N PRO A 703 -5.78 42.95 -24.84
CA PRO A 703 -7.19 42.87 -24.40
C PRO A 703 -7.90 41.55 -24.84
N MET A 704 -9.00 41.22 -24.16
CA MET A 704 -9.93 40.11 -24.49
C MET A 704 -10.90 40.50 -25.63
N PRO A 705 -11.34 39.55 -26.49
CA PRO A 705 -12.58 39.72 -27.24
C PRO A 705 -13.77 39.01 -26.59
N ALA A 706 -14.91 39.68 -26.72
CA ALA A 706 -16.20 39.40 -26.13
C ALA A 706 -16.82 38.06 -26.54
N GLY A 707 -17.53 37.43 -25.59
CA GLY A 707 -18.42 36.32 -25.87
C GLY A 707 -19.75 36.77 -26.49
N PRO A 708 -20.40 35.93 -27.30
CA PRO A 708 -21.77 36.16 -27.72
C PRO A 708 -22.78 35.62 -26.70
N SER A 709 -23.83 36.41 -26.58
CA SER A 709 -25.00 36.34 -25.70
C SER A 709 -25.86 35.08 -25.88
N ARG A 710 -26.41 34.63 -24.76
CA ARG A 710 -27.38 33.54 -24.60
C ARG A 710 -28.79 34.02 -24.96
N PRO A 711 -29.59 33.29 -25.76
CA PRO A 711 -31.03 33.48 -25.80
C PRO A 711 -31.70 32.72 -24.65
N SER A 712 -32.60 33.41 -23.97
CA SER A 712 -33.57 32.89 -23.01
C SER A 712 -34.69 32.14 -23.73
N ALA A 713 -35.02 30.92 -23.31
CA ALA A 713 -36.29 30.26 -23.61
C ALA A 713 -36.63 29.18 -22.57
N SER A 714 -37.60 29.52 -21.73
CA SER A 714 -38.76 28.71 -21.30
C SER A 714 -38.54 27.36 -20.60
N ALA A 715 -38.96 27.32 -19.34
CA ALA A 715 -39.05 26.14 -18.48
C ALA A 715 -40.12 25.13 -18.95
N PRO A 716 -39.88 23.80 -18.81
CA PRO A 716 -40.91 22.78 -18.94
C PRO A 716 -41.71 22.60 -17.63
N PRO A 717 -42.97 22.13 -17.69
CA PRO A 717 -43.88 22.13 -16.56
C PRO A 717 -43.61 21.01 -15.55
N LYS A 718 -44.00 21.30 -14.30
CA LYS A 718 -43.86 20.46 -13.10
C LYS A 718 -44.86 19.28 -13.13
N PRO A 719 -44.48 18.06 -12.69
CA PRO A 719 -45.39 16.93 -12.65
C PRO A 719 -46.41 17.06 -11.49
N PRO A 720 -47.65 16.54 -11.64
CA PRO A 720 -48.66 16.60 -10.58
C PRO A 720 -48.47 15.46 -9.54
N VAL A 721 -48.79 15.78 -8.28
CA VAL A 721 -48.83 14.91 -7.09
C VAL A 721 -50.30 14.60 -6.76
N PRO A 722 -50.65 13.44 -6.17
CA PRO A 722 -51.88 12.71 -6.47
C PRO A 722 -53.06 13.07 -5.56
N SER A 723 -54.28 12.76 -6.02
CA SER A 723 -55.50 12.69 -5.21
C SER A 723 -56.06 11.27 -5.22
N ALA A 724 -56.69 10.91 -4.10
CA ALA A 724 -57.03 9.57 -3.67
C ALA A 724 -58.32 8.99 -4.27
N GLU A 725 -58.41 7.66 -4.15
CA GLU A 725 -59.59 6.78 -4.17
C GLU A 725 -60.38 6.57 -5.47
N THR A 726 -60.12 5.41 -6.09
CA THR A 726 -61.15 4.40 -6.38
C THR A 726 -60.46 3.07 -6.72
N LYS A 727 -60.83 1.98 -6.04
CA LYS A 727 -60.37 0.61 -6.35
C LYS A 727 -61.02 0.12 -7.66
N PRO A 728 -60.25 -0.50 -8.57
CA PRO A 728 -60.78 -1.52 -9.46
C PRO A 728 -60.03 -2.86 -9.33
N VAL A 729 -60.81 -3.90 -9.64
CA VAL A 729 -60.57 -5.34 -9.54
C VAL A 729 -59.39 -5.82 -10.41
N SER A 730 -58.59 -6.75 -9.87
CA SER A 730 -57.50 -7.43 -10.58
C SER A 730 -58.01 -8.40 -11.66
N PRO A 731 -57.39 -8.48 -12.85
CA PRO A 731 -57.64 -9.55 -13.83
C PRO A 731 -56.97 -10.88 -13.42
N PRO A 732 -57.48 -12.04 -13.87
CA PRO A 732 -57.05 -13.35 -13.39
C PRO A 732 -55.72 -13.82 -13.99
N ARG A 733 -55.01 -14.60 -13.20
CA ARG A 733 -53.72 -15.25 -13.52
C ARG A 733 -53.92 -16.40 -14.54
N PRO A 734 -53.05 -16.57 -15.56
CA PRO A 734 -53.09 -17.76 -16.40
C PRO A 734 -52.64 -19.03 -15.64
N ALA A 735 -53.32 -20.14 -15.93
CA ALA A 735 -53.22 -21.42 -15.25
C ALA A 735 -51.93 -22.20 -15.56
N ALA A 736 -51.45 -22.94 -14.55
CA ALA A 736 -50.34 -23.88 -14.68
C ALA A 736 -50.77 -25.20 -15.37
N PRO A 737 -49.89 -25.87 -16.13
CA PRO A 737 -50.17 -27.18 -16.72
C PRO A 737 -50.19 -28.31 -15.65
N PRO A 738 -50.96 -29.40 -15.87
CA PRO A 738 -51.27 -30.38 -14.84
C PRO A 738 -50.17 -31.45 -14.66
N LEU A 739 -49.96 -31.85 -13.40
CA LEU A 739 -49.19 -33.02 -12.97
C LEU A 739 -49.94 -34.33 -13.27
N PRO A 740 -49.27 -35.40 -13.76
CA PRO A 740 -49.86 -36.73 -13.79
C PRO A 740 -49.76 -37.44 -12.41
N LYS A 741 -50.86 -38.12 -12.04
CA LYS A 741 -51.11 -38.81 -10.75
C LYS A 741 -50.56 -40.25 -10.70
N PRO A 742 -50.43 -40.86 -9.49
CA PRO A 742 -49.83 -42.18 -9.25
C PRO A 742 -50.84 -43.33 -9.08
N SER A 743 -50.44 -44.57 -9.44
CA SER A 743 -50.93 -45.89 -8.96
C SER A 743 -50.28 -46.98 -9.83
N SER A 744 -49.90 -48.19 -9.41
CA SER A 744 -49.86 -48.94 -8.14
C SER A 744 -49.17 -50.29 -8.47
N ALA A 745 -48.28 -50.79 -7.60
CA ALA A 745 -47.55 -52.06 -7.76
C ALA A 745 -48.42 -53.31 -7.51
N PRO A 746 -47.97 -54.52 -7.95
CA PRO A 746 -47.68 -55.55 -6.94
C PRO A 746 -46.50 -56.51 -7.22
N LEU A 747 -45.66 -56.66 -6.18
CA LEU A 747 -45.12 -57.86 -5.50
C LEU A 747 -44.51 -59.09 -6.23
N LEU A 748 -43.34 -59.48 -5.70
CA LEU A 748 -42.41 -60.59 -5.99
C LEU A 748 -42.90 -62.01 -5.62
N PRO A 749 -42.22 -63.05 -6.14
CA PRO A 749 -41.73 -64.16 -5.31
C PRO A 749 -40.19 -64.34 -5.36
N LYS A 750 -39.67 -65.01 -4.32
CA LYS A 750 -38.24 -65.22 -3.96
C LYS A 750 -37.79 -66.67 -4.31
N PRO A 751 -36.60 -67.20 -3.91
CA PRO A 751 -35.45 -67.58 -4.76
C PRO A 751 -35.13 -69.10 -4.87
N ALA A 752 -34.30 -69.54 -5.85
CA ALA A 752 -33.56 -70.82 -5.80
C ALA A 752 -32.35 -70.93 -6.77
N ALA A 753 -31.16 -71.13 -6.20
CA ALA A 753 -30.09 -72.10 -6.51
C ALA A 753 -29.75 -72.59 -7.96
N THR A 754 -28.52 -72.24 -8.40
CA THR A 754 -27.40 -73.05 -8.95
C THR A 754 -27.43 -73.91 -10.26
N GLN A 755 -26.37 -73.68 -11.06
CA GLN A 755 -25.61 -74.51 -12.05
C GLN A 755 -26.03 -74.51 -13.56
N PRO A 756 -25.13 -74.89 -14.51
CA PRO A 756 -23.76 -74.41 -14.78
C PRO A 756 -23.57 -74.00 -16.27
N VAL A 757 -22.71 -73.03 -16.59
CA VAL A 757 -22.39 -72.70 -18.01
C VAL A 757 -21.29 -73.64 -18.54
N PRO A 758 -21.44 -74.27 -19.72
CA PRO A 758 -20.46 -75.21 -20.28
C PRO A 758 -19.22 -74.52 -20.90
N LYS A 759 -18.07 -75.18 -20.76
CA LYS A 759 -16.76 -74.86 -21.33
C LYS A 759 -16.78 -74.69 -22.87
N PRO A 760 -15.99 -73.76 -23.42
CA PRO A 760 -15.40 -73.93 -24.75
C PRO A 760 -14.07 -74.68 -24.67
N ALA A 761 -13.89 -75.70 -25.51
CA ALA A 761 -12.63 -76.36 -25.84
C ALA A 761 -12.47 -76.36 -27.37
N PRO A 762 -11.32 -76.78 -27.92
CA PRO A 762 -9.95 -76.33 -27.68
C PRO A 762 -9.33 -75.77 -28.98
N ALA A 763 -8.32 -74.90 -28.89
CA ALA A 763 -7.55 -74.48 -30.05
C ALA A 763 -6.27 -75.34 -30.21
N PRO A 764 -5.97 -75.87 -31.41
CA PRO A 764 -4.60 -76.27 -31.76
C PRO A 764 -4.17 -75.79 -33.18
N PRO A 765 -2.87 -75.83 -33.53
CA PRO A 765 -1.69 -75.79 -32.68
C PRO A 765 -0.65 -74.71 -33.10
N THR A 766 0.18 -74.37 -32.13
CA THR A 766 1.37 -73.51 -32.21
C THR A 766 2.61 -74.33 -32.55
N ALA A 767 3.46 -73.83 -33.46
CA ALA A 767 4.92 -74.06 -33.52
C ALA A 767 5.51 -73.05 -34.53
N ALA A 768 6.63 -72.36 -34.35
CA ALA A 768 7.62 -72.25 -33.28
C ALA A 768 8.28 -70.85 -33.36
N VAL A 769 8.62 -70.26 -32.21
CA VAL A 769 9.36 -68.98 -32.11
C VAL A 769 10.78 -69.27 -31.61
N PRO A 770 11.84 -68.90 -32.35
CA PRO A 770 13.22 -68.85 -31.84
C PRO A 770 13.55 -67.45 -31.25
N PRO A 771 14.62 -67.33 -30.44
CA PRO A 771 14.62 -66.46 -29.28
C PRO A 771 15.14 -65.03 -29.48
N LYS A 772 14.78 -64.22 -28.48
CA LYS A 772 15.13 -62.84 -28.13
C LYS A 772 16.58 -62.41 -28.39
N PRO A 773 16.81 -61.23 -28.99
CA PRO A 773 17.93 -60.37 -28.66
C PRO A 773 17.54 -59.32 -27.61
N ALA A 774 18.52 -58.95 -26.79
CA ALA A 774 18.39 -58.12 -25.60
C ALA A 774 17.95 -56.66 -25.86
N SER A 775 17.47 -56.05 -24.78
CA SER A 775 17.05 -54.66 -24.58
C SER A 775 17.92 -53.59 -25.25
N VAL A 776 17.27 -52.68 -25.97
CA VAL A 776 17.88 -51.45 -26.51
C VAL A 776 18.07 -50.41 -25.37
N PRO A 777 19.29 -49.85 -25.16
CA PRO A 777 19.56 -48.77 -24.21
C PRO A 777 19.09 -47.39 -24.72
N PRO A 778 19.09 -46.32 -23.88
CA PRO A 778 18.64 -44.97 -24.25
C PRO A 778 19.52 -44.32 -25.34
N PRO A 779 19.05 -43.25 -26.01
CA PRO A 779 19.72 -42.69 -27.17
C PRO A 779 21.10 -42.09 -26.82
N ILE A 780 22.11 -42.58 -27.54
CA ILE A 780 23.49 -42.13 -27.50
C ILE A 780 23.60 -40.77 -28.21
N LYS A 781 24.28 -39.81 -27.57
CA LYS A 781 24.72 -38.53 -28.17
C LYS A 781 25.39 -38.79 -29.53
N PRO A 782 25.10 -38.02 -30.60
CA PRO A 782 25.84 -38.16 -31.85
C PRO A 782 27.30 -37.78 -31.60
N THR A 783 28.19 -38.77 -31.65
CA THR A 783 29.64 -38.55 -31.71
C THR A 783 29.96 -37.92 -33.07
N ALA A 784 30.62 -36.77 -33.04
CA ALA A 784 30.99 -36.02 -34.24
C ALA A 784 31.85 -36.92 -35.17
N LYS A 785 31.34 -37.20 -36.37
CA LYS A 785 32.09 -37.91 -37.43
C LYS A 785 33.29 -37.12 -37.97
N ASN A 786 33.46 -35.86 -37.56
CA ASN A 786 34.58 -35.00 -37.90
C ASN A 786 34.94 -34.16 -36.66
N PRO A 787 36.18 -34.20 -36.12
CA PRO A 787 36.59 -33.41 -34.96
C PRO A 787 36.46 -31.89 -35.20
N ASP A 788 36.34 -31.47 -36.46
CA ASP A 788 36.16 -30.06 -36.84
C ASP A 788 34.70 -29.67 -37.16
N GLY A 789 33.75 -30.61 -37.02
CA GLY A 789 32.33 -30.40 -37.26
C GLY A 789 31.56 -30.01 -36.00
N CYS A 790 30.56 -29.14 -36.16
CA CYS A 790 29.67 -28.74 -35.06
C CYS A 790 29.01 -29.98 -34.42
N PRO A 791 28.99 -30.13 -33.10
CA PRO A 791 28.49 -31.34 -32.42
C PRO A 791 26.98 -31.57 -32.60
N VAL A 792 26.23 -30.57 -33.07
CA VAL A 792 24.78 -30.67 -33.28
C VAL A 792 24.39 -30.90 -34.74
N CYS A 793 25.01 -30.21 -35.71
CA CYS A 793 24.64 -30.34 -37.13
C CYS A 793 25.75 -30.91 -38.04
N GLY A 794 26.96 -31.12 -37.54
CA GLY A 794 28.09 -31.71 -38.29
C GLY A 794 28.77 -30.77 -39.29
N ARG A 795 28.37 -29.50 -39.41
CA ARG A 795 28.96 -28.53 -40.36
C ARG A 795 30.36 -28.10 -39.90
N VAL A 796 31.31 -28.05 -40.82
CA VAL A 796 32.70 -27.66 -40.56
C VAL A 796 32.87 -26.17 -40.82
N SER A 797 33.49 -25.47 -39.86
CA SER A 797 33.78 -24.03 -39.95
C SER A 797 35.26 -23.80 -39.73
N ASN A 798 35.88 -22.94 -40.54
CA ASN A 798 37.31 -22.64 -40.43
C ASN A 798 37.60 -21.91 -39.12
N GLY A 799 38.63 -22.35 -38.39
CA GLY A 799 39.01 -21.75 -37.11
C GLY A 799 39.77 -22.73 -36.22
N LYS A 800 40.27 -22.26 -35.07
CA LYS A 800 40.93 -23.11 -34.06
C LYS A 800 39.87 -23.80 -33.19
N PRO A 801 40.08 -25.07 -32.78
CA PRO A 801 39.15 -25.78 -31.88
C PRO A 801 38.83 -24.97 -30.61
N GLY A 802 37.54 -24.89 -30.23
CA GLY A 802 37.07 -24.07 -29.10
C GLY A 802 36.81 -22.60 -29.43
N GLN A 803 37.10 -22.16 -30.66
CA GLN A 803 36.75 -20.83 -31.19
C GLN A 803 35.98 -20.90 -32.51
N ARG A 804 35.48 -22.08 -32.90
CA ARG A 804 34.70 -22.22 -34.14
C ARG A 804 33.24 -21.92 -33.82
N TYR A 805 32.61 -21.12 -34.66
CA TYR A 805 31.22 -20.75 -34.47
C TYR A 805 30.35 -21.30 -35.60
N CYS A 806 29.31 -22.04 -35.26
CA CYS A 806 28.35 -22.56 -36.22
C CYS A 806 27.18 -21.58 -36.37
N MET A 807 27.13 -20.84 -37.48
CA MET A 807 25.99 -19.95 -37.77
C MET A 807 24.64 -20.68 -37.86
N MET A 808 24.63 -21.99 -38.14
CA MET A 808 23.39 -22.75 -38.30
C MET A 808 22.80 -23.25 -36.99
N CYS A 809 23.64 -23.45 -35.97
CA CYS A 809 23.23 -23.92 -34.64
C CYS A 809 23.43 -22.86 -33.56
N ASP A 810 23.89 -21.66 -33.93
CA ASP A 810 24.17 -20.53 -33.07
C ASP A 810 24.96 -20.91 -31.80
N GLN A 811 26.07 -21.62 -31.99
CA GLN A 811 26.91 -22.06 -30.88
C GLN A 811 28.38 -22.19 -31.28
N THR A 812 29.24 -21.97 -30.30
CA THR A 812 30.69 -22.12 -30.43
C THR A 812 31.10 -23.53 -30.01
N TYR A 813 32.04 -24.14 -30.73
CA TYR A 813 32.52 -25.50 -30.49
C TYR A 813 34.02 -25.67 -30.80
#